data_AF-A0A7C5UK48-F1
#
_entry.id   AF-A0A7C5UK48-F1
#
_cell.length_a   1.000
_cell.length_b   1.000
_cell.length_c   1.000
_cell.angle_alpha   90.00
_cell.angle_beta   90.00
_cell.angle_gamma   90.00
#
_symmetry.space_group_name_H-M   'P 1'
#
loop_
_entity.id
_entity.type
_entity.pdbx_description
1 polymer ?
#
loop_
_entity_poly.entity_id
_entity_poly.type
_entity_poly.pdbx_seq_one_letter_code
_entity_poly.pdbx_strand_id
1 'polypeptide(L)'
;MILSYLWDWAKKSWRNKERVERWGIALIFTIGLLALADVLPPFPTESSKLIGSLLVTLAIWRFLANSLRLTSAALWSGLSWLILWGSSPQSSILMASFVSSVLAWLVKSEFLLWAITASGWSIIAFAFRNNPYLWHGLDHFSSSVSRYFNEHLFLSFGFSPIAIGWDASLLGLLLAVLSGFINRLSWWGWLIRAILFSAWWLFCQLLFSVLVTMMTFFGSWKGLNVPLNAVTLHSILACLLLAVPCWWSVEKQNFQPLTLQKQKWFLAVVGCWLAFAFALSFSVPMPPKPMNPKVTILEPLLGDWNSPSDGKYGVQGWGMYGMLTRYLKAIGCRKVYRTKKVADEILSQTDVLMIFTPMRMPTAEEVQKLERFVKGGGGLAVFSDHTDLEGIMPRLNRWLKPFNASIPFDSAMYLYRDELPCFELRPHPVTVGLDASEIRIAIGSSVNIRPPLKPIILFRLGFSDIGNYQNKERAFMGNEAYDLNERIGDIVLVATGHFGKGKVAIFGDTTAFQNSLLPESWRFIARLINWLASRHDPLPLRLLESKLGIILVLISLLCLFLLSSSPKTLVLATLAGLIFHYGTGLMSERIQQGQWQNVPEAVAIDLCHANDVSVARISGKGTDGLTINLMRRGFLPFLTRENETVRPLQKLPNRLVLIEPLKPMKKETTSELIQWLHSGGKMMVFVSPEGWENAKNLLQPLGLFVEPVPLGPGRAEKVSGQLPIPYLSNAWALKLLSDGHKPLASKYGFPIVVVASVGRGKLILFSDPQWALNRSLESFYQHNEANVQFFKALLQRFW
;
A
#
# COMPACT_ATOMS: atom_id res chain seq x y z
N MET A 1 38.01 6.14 10.13
CA MET A 1 38.82 7.33 9.83
C MET A 1 38.10 8.63 10.21
N ILE A 2 36.96 8.98 9.62
CA ILE A 2 36.18 10.21 9.97
C ILE A 2 35.79 10.27 11.46
N LEU A 3 35.34 9.15 12.04
CA LEU A 3 34.97 9.08 13.47
C LEU A 3 36.15 9.34 14.42
N SER A 4 37.37 8.94 14.03
CA SER A 4 38.58 9.21 14.80
C SER A 4 38.96 10.69 14.73
N TYR A 5 38.77 11.33 13.57
CA TYR A 5 39.03 12.76 13.39
C TYR A 5 38.05 13.64 14.19
N LEU A 6 36.76 13.27 14.21
CA LEU A 6 35.74 13.95 15.01
C LEU A 6 35.96 13.78 16.52
N TRP A 7 36.46 12.62 16.95
CA TRP A 7 36.81 12.35 18.35
C TRP A 7 37.97 13.23 18.83
N ASP A 8 39.03 13.35 18.03
CA ASP A 8 40.19 14.17 18.36
C ASP A 8 39.87 15.68 18.34
N TRP A 9 38.99 16.12 17.44
CA TRP A 9 38.47 17.49 17.44
C TRP A 9 37.64 17.78 18.70
N ALA A 10 36.72 16.88 19.07
CA ALA A 10 35.89 17.03 20.27
C ALA A 10 36.72 17.05 21.57
N LYS A 11 37.77 16.21 21.66
CA LYS A 11 38.72 16.22 22.78
C LYS A 11 39.49 17.53 22.91
N LYS A 12 39.83 18.19 21.79
CA LYS A 12 40.63 19.43 21.79
C LYS A 12 39.81 20.69 22.02
N SER A 13 38.55 20.74 21.58
CA SER A 13 37.76 21.98 21.60
C SER A 13 37.01 22.26 22.91
N TRP A 14 36.93 21.31 23.85
CA TRP A 14 36.04 21.41 25.00
C TRP A 14 36.79 21.30 26.34
N ARG A 15 36.62 22.31 27.21
CA ARG A 15 37.37 22.47 28.48
C ARG A 15 37.05 21.44 29.57
N ASN A 16 36.05 20.57 29.40
CA ASN A 16 35.58 19.67 30.46
C ASN A 16 35.61 18.20 30.03
N LYS A 17 36.77 17.54 30.24
CA LYS A 17 37.10 16.18 29.75
C LYS A 17 36.05 15.11 30.09
N GLU A 18 35.47 15.17 31.29
CA GLU A 18 34.55 14.13 31.77
C GLU A 18 33.18 14.15 31.05
N ARG A 19 32.75 15.34 30.57
CA ARG A 19 31.53 15.46 29.74
C ARG A 19 31.79 15.08 28.29
N VAL A 20 32.98 15.39 27.77
CA VAL A 20 33.36 15.05 26.38
C VAL A 20 33.44 13.54 26.20
N GLU A 21 33.97 12.80 27.17
CA GLU A 21 34.06 11.34 27.07
C GLU A 21 32.67 10.68 27.13
N ARG A 22 31.78 11.11 28.03
CA ARG A 22 30.44 10.50 28.14
C ARG A 22 29.53 10.82 26.94
N TRP A 23 29.63 12.01 26.37
CA TRP A 23 28.73 12.45 25.28
C TRP A 23 29.31 12.27 23.88
N GLY A 24 30.63 12.36 23.73
CA GLY A 24 31.29 12.05 22.46
C GLY A 24 31.16 10.57 22.09
N ILE A 25 31.17 9.65 23.08
CA ILE A 25 30.90 8.22 22.84
C ILE A 25 29.47 8.06 22.34
N ALA A 26 28.48 8.68 22.99
CA ALA A 26 27.08 8.60 22.55
C ALA A 26 26.87 9.15 21.13
N LEU A 27 27.53 10.27 20.77
CA LEU A 27 27.44 10.87 19.45
C LEU A 27 28.13 10.03 18.36
N ILE A 28 29.35 9.54 18.62
CA ILE A 28 30.09 8.65 17.71
C ILE A 28 29.36 7.32 17.52
N PHE A 29 28.76 6.78 18.58
CA PHE A 29 27.97 5.55 18.51
C PHE A 29 26.65 5.76 17.73
N THR A 30 25.99 6.93 17.90
CA THR A 30 24.79 7.29 17.14
C THR A 30 25.09 7.49 15.65
N ILE A 31 26.20 8.16 15.32
CA ILE A 31 26.64 8.35 13.92
C ILE A 31 27.07 7.00 13.30
N GLY A 32 27.77 6.14 14.06
CA GLY A 32 28.13 4.79 13.63
C GLY A 32 26.91 3.87 13.41
N LEU A 33 25.86 4.01 14.22
CA LEU A 33 24.60 3.26 14.11
C LEU A 33 23.74 3.72 12.93
N LEU A 34 23.70 5.03 12.64
CA LEU A 34 23.05 5.55 11.44
C LEU A 34 23.74 5.04 10.17
N ALA A 35 25.07 4.99 10.17
CA ALA A 35 25.84 4.40 9.07
C ALA A 35 25.69 2.87 8.94
N LEU A 36 25.38 2.15 10.03
CA LEU A 36 25.13 0.70 9.99
C LEU A 36 23.71 0.36 9.48
N ALA A 37 22.73 1.21 9.77
CA ALA A 37 21.37 1.11 9.24
C ALA A 37 21.32 1.29 7.70
N ASP A 38 22.32 1.98 7.13
CA ASP A 38 22.48 2.23 5.68
C ASP A 38 23.06 1.03 4.89
N VAL A 39 23.67 0.03 5.54
CA VAL A 39 24.29 -1.13 4.86
C VAL A 39 23.32 -2.31 4.71
N LEU A 40 22.16 -2.26 5.37
CA LEU A 40 21.15 -3.32 5.32
C LEU A 40 20.15 -3.07 4.17
N PRO A 41 19.86 -4.08 3.32
CA PRO A 41 18.96 -3.93 2.17
C PRO A 41 17.52 -3.57 2.60
N PRO A 42 16.70 -3.01 1.70
CA PRO A 42 15.39 -2.47 2.05
C PRO A 42 14.40 -3.61 2.31
N PHE A 43 14.15 -3.90 3.59
CA PHE A 43 12.98 -4.68 4.01
C PHE A 43 11.96 -3.75 4.70
N PRO A 44 10.68 -3.77 4.32
CA PRO A 44 9.66 -3.13 5.11
C PRO A 44 9.47 -3.94 6.40
N THR A 45 9.31 -3.26 7.54
CA THR A 45 9.07 -3.76 8.91
C THR A 45 10.27 -4.18 9.77
N GLU A 46 11.36 -4.73 9.24
CA GLU A 46 12.47 -5.23 10.08
C GLU A 46 13.43 -4.11 10.55
N SER A 47 13.67 -3.07 9.76
CA SER A 47 14.54 -1.94 10.16
C SER A 47 13.93 -1.10 11.29
N SER A 48 12.60 -0.90 11.25
CA SER A 48 11.84 -0.33 12.38
C SER A 48 11.89 -1.22 13.61
N LYS A 49 11.91 -2.56 13.42
CA LYS A 49 12.09 -3.51 14.53
C LYS A 49 13.48 -3.42 15.14
N LEU A 50 14.53 -3.32 14.32
CA LEU A 50 15.91 -3.20 14.78
C LEU A 50 16.15 -1.89 15.54
N ILE A 51 15.70 -0.76 14.99
CA ILE A 51 15.79 0.56 15.63
C ILE A 51 14.99 0.58 16.94
N GLY A 52 13.76 0.04 16.95
CA GLY A 52 12.97 -0.08 18.17
C GLY A 52 13.65 -0.96 19.22
N SER A 53 14.21 -2.10 18.83
CA SER A 53 14.96 -3.01 19.72
C SER A 53 16.17 -2.32 20.35
N LEU A 54 16.93 -1.57 19.55
CA LEU A 54 18.07 -0.78 20.01
C LEU A 54 17.67 0.32 20.99
N LEU A 55 16.54 1.01 20.75
CA LEU A 55 16.00 1.99 21.68
C LEU A 55 15.52 1.34 22.99
N VAL A 56 14.99 0.10 22.97
CA VAL A 56 14.72 -0.69 24.20
C VAL A 56 16.02 -0.95 24.95
N THR A 57 17.07 -1.41 24.26
CA THR A 57 18.35 -1.75 24.89
C THR A 57 19.01 -0.50 25.50
N LEU A 58 18.96 0.65 24.83
CA LEU A 58 19.45 1.93 25.34
C LEU A 58 18.62 2.41 26.56
N ALA A 59 17.31 2.18 26.55
CA ALA A 59 16.44 2.48 27.68
C ALA A 59 16.77 1.63 28.91
N ILE A 60 16.95 0.32 28.71
CA ILE A 60 17.34 -0.64 29.76
C ILE A 60 18.73 -0.30 30.30
N TRP A 61 19.70 -0.03 29.43
CA TRP A 61 21.06 0.34 29.84
C TRP A 61 21.06 1.64 30.64
N ARG A 62 20.29 2.65 30.22
CA ARG A 62 20.18 3.93 30.95
C ARG A 62 19.44 3.81 32.28
N PHE A 63 18.47 2.88 32.38
CA PHE A 63 17.81 2.52 33.64
C PHE A 63 18.75 1.83 34.62
N LEU A 64 19.61 0.92 34.12
CA LEU A 64 20.59 0.22 34.94
C LEU A 64 21.76 1.14 35.36
N ALA A 65 22.13 2.11 34.53
CA ALA A 65 23.28 3.00 34.75
C ALA A 65 22.99 4.22 35.64
N ASN A 66 21.73 4.58 35.90
CA ASN A 66 21.38 5.73 36.74
C ASN A 66 20.15 5.42 37.61
N SER A 67 20.24 5.71 38.92
CA SER A 67 19.19 5.54 39.93
C SER A 67 17.99 6.52 39.78
N LEU A 68 17.59 6.86 38.55
CA LEU A 68 16.45 7.76 38.27
C LEU A 68 15.19 6.98 37.88
N ARG A 69 14.17 7.16 38.73
CA ARG A 69 12.73 6.83 38.67
C ARG A 69 12.26 5.98 37.47
N LEU A 70 11.66 4.83 37.83
CA LEU A 70 10.89 3.83 37.03
C LEU A 70 10.10 4.40 35.84
N THR A 71 9.60 5.63 35.96
CA THR A 71 8.80 6.33 34.96
C THR A 71 9.55 6.63 33.67
N SER A 72 10.87 6.86 33.71
CA SER A 72 11.65 7.13 32.49
C SER A 72 11.87 5.85 31.67
N ALA A 73 12.23 4.75 32.34
CA ALA A 73 12.42 3.44 31.71
C ALA A 73 11.12 2.87 31.15
N ALA A 74 10.00 2.96 31.88
CA ALA A 74 8.69 2.52 31.37
C ALA A 74 8.26 3.30 30.12
N LEU A 75 8.60 4.59 30.06
CA LEU A 75 8.23 5.47 28.95
C LEU A 75 9.12 5.23 27.72
N TRP A 76 10.41 4.98 27.90
CA TRP A 76 11.31 4.58 26.81
C TRP A 76 11.04 3.16 26.31
N SER A 77 10.74 2.20 27.20
CA SER A 77 10.31 0.84 26.81
C SER A 77 8.98 0.86 26.06
N GLY A 78 8.03 1.71 26.47
CA GLY A 78 6.78 1.95 25.74
C GLY A 78 7.02 2.62 24.38
N LEU A 79 7.87 3.65 24.30
CA LEU A 79 8.28 4.32 23.06
C LEU A 79 8.83 3.32 22.05
N SER A 80 9.72 2.44 22.50
CA SER A 80 10.34 1.44 21.66
C SER A 80 9.34 0.37 21.23
N TRP A 81 8.47 -0.11 22.12
CA TRP A 81 7.37 -1.04 21.77
C TRP A 81 6.40 -0.47 20.72
N LEU A 82 6.19 0.84 20.73
CA LEU A 82 5.27 1.53 19.82
C LEU A 82 5.90 1.82 18.44
N ILE A 83 7.23 2.03 18.38
CA ILE A 83 8.00 2.14 17.14
C ILE A 83 8.13 0.77 16.44
N LEU A 84 8.21 -0.32 17.21
CA LEU A 84 8.25 -1.69 16.69
C LEU A 84 7.00 -2.06 15.87
N TRP A 85 5.86 -1.37 16.04
CA TRP A 85 4.53 -1.80 15.53
C TRP A 85 3.76 -0.75 14.70
N GLY A 86 4.29 0.45 14.48
CA GLY A 86 3.64 1.48 13.65
C GLY A 86 3.64 1.10 12.16
N SER A 87 2.55 0.53 11.67
CA SER A 87 2.42 0.01 10.29
C SER A 87 2.17 1.08 9.22
N SER A 88 1.97 2.35 9.60
CA SER A 88 1.72 3.43 8.64
C SER A 88 2.58 4.68 8.90
N PRO A 89 2.96 5.44 7.87
CA PRO A 89 3.60 6.75 8.03
C PRO A 89 2.78 7.73 8.90
N GLN A 90 1.46 7.56 8.97
CA GLN A 90 0.54 8.40 9.74
C GLN A 90 0.74 8.21 11.25
N SER A 91 0.87 6.94 11.68
CA SER A 91 1.21 6.63 13.07
C SER A 91 2.58 7.18 13.43
N SER A 92 3.58 7.08 12.54
CA SER A 92 4.94 7.54 12.84
C SER A 92 5.05 9.05 13.04
N ILE A 93 4.29 9.87 12.30
CA ILE A 93 4.39 11.33 12.44
C ILE A 93 3.53 11.89 13.58
N LEU A 94 2.33 11.33 13.80
CA LEU A 94 1.57 11.59 15.04
C LEU A 94 2.39 11.19 16.27
N MET A 95 3.13 10.08 16.17
CA MET A 95 4.01 9.60 17.24
C MET A 95 5.26 10.46 17.42
N ALA A 96 5.95 10.87 16.35
CA ALA A 96 7.09 11.78 16.44
C ALA A 96 6.68 13.13 17.04
N SER A 97 5.48 13.61 16.68
CA SER A 97 4.86 14.81 17.25
C SER A 97 4.56 14.65 18.75
N PHE A 98 4.02 13.51 19.16
CA PHE A 98 3.79 13.18 20.58
C PHE A 98 5.10 13.05 21.35
N VAL A 99 6.10 12.35 20.81
CA VAL A 99 7.42 12.14 21.42
C VAL A 99 8.16 13.46 21.57
N SER A 100 8.19 14.31 20.55
CA SER A 100 8.78 15.65 20.65
C SER A 100 8.07 16.51 21.68
N SER A 101 6.74 16.38 21.80
CA SER A 101 5.98 17.04 22.86
C SER A 101 6.43 16.51 24.24
N VAL A 102 6.39 15.20 24.47
CA VAL A 102 6.78 14.61 25.78
C VAL A 102 8.24 14.93 26.14
N LEU A 103 9.16 14.92 25.18
CA LEU A 103 10.56 15.32 25.39
C LEU A 103 10.67 16.81 25.73
N ALA A 104 9.94 17.69 25.06
CA ALA A 104 9.89 19.12 25.41
C ALA A 104 9.32 19.37 26.81
N TRP A 105 8.35 18.55 27.26
CA TRP A 105 7.78 18.62 28.61
C TRP A 105 8.82 18.26 29.67
N LEU A 106 9.60 17.20 29.43
CA LEU A 106 10.67 16.76 30.33
C LEU A 106 11.81 17.79 30.44
N VAL A 107 12.04 18.59 29.40
CA VAL A 107 13.09 19.61 29.34
C VAL A 107 12.62 21.00 29.86
N LYS A 108 11.35 21.13 30.30
CA LYS A 108 10.77 22.37 30.84
C LYS A 108 10.86 23.60 29.92
N SER A 109 11.07 23.41 28.62
CA SER A 109 11.05 24.50 27.63
C SER A 109 9.62 24.80 27.16
N GLU A 110 9.44 25.72 26.20
CA GLU A 110 8.16 26.16 25.62
C GLU A 110 7.39 25.02 24.90
N PHE A 111 6.92 24.05 25.68
CA PHE A 111 6.19 22.86 25.25
C PHE A 111 4.88 23.19 24.53
N LEU A 112 4.17 24.23 24.99
CA LEU A 112 2.85 24.59 24.46
C LEU A 112 2.90 24.82 22.94
N LEU A 113 4.00 25.40 22.49
CA LEU A 113 4.21 25.75 21.12
C LEU A 113 4.52 24.53 20.22
N TRP A 114 5.34 23.62 20.73
CA TRP A 114 5.61 22.34 20.07
C TRP A 114 4.34 21.51 19.94
N ALA A 115 3.54 21.43 21.00
CA ALA A 115 2.26 20.75 20.98
C ALA A 115 1.29 21.40 19.99
N ILE A 116 1.15 22.73 20.00
CA ILE A 116 0.31 23.47 19.04
C ILE A 116 0.75 23.18 17.61
N THR A 117 2.05 23.10 17.36
CA THR A 117 2.52 22.86 16.00
C THR A 117 2.39 21.41 15.57
N ALA A 118 2.78 20.46 16.41
CA ALA A 118 2.49 19.04 16.21
C ALA A 118 1.00 18.82 15.88
N SER A 119 0.13 19.52 16.61
CA SER A 119 -1.32 19.54 16.38
C SER A 119 -1.67 20.15 15.03
N GLY A 120 -1.21 21.36 14.76
CA GLY A 120 -1.46 22.09 13.51
C GLY A 120 -0.99 21.30 12.29
N TRP A 121 0.20 20.71 12.36
CA TRP A 121 0.74 19.82 11.35
C TRP A 121 -0.15 18.60 11.13
N SER A 122 -0.58 17.93 12.21
CA SER A 122 -1.45 16.76 12.13
C SER A 122 -2.81 17.10 11.51
N ILE A 123 -3.35 18.28 11.88
CA ILE A 123 -4.59 18.82 11.31
C ILE A 123 -4.41 19.10 9.82
N ILE A 124 -3.34 19.78 9.41
CA ILE A 124 -3.06 20.12 8.00
C ILE A 124 -2.80 18.85 7.18
N ALA A 125 -2.00 17.91 7.68
CA ALA A 125 -1.72 16.65 7.00
C ALA A 125 -3.00 15.80 6.85
N PHE A 126 -3.84 15.77 7.88
CA PHE A 126 -5.14 15.11 7.82
C PHE A 126 -6.09 15.82 6.84
N ALA A 127 -6.20 17.14 6.93
CA ALA A 127 -7.02 17.94 6.03
C ALA A 127 -6.55 17.78 4.58
N PHE A 128 -5.24 17.79 4.32
CA PHE A 128 -4.68 17.57 3.00
C PHE A 128 -5.01 16.19 2.44
N ARG A 129 -5.06 15.16 3.30
CA ARG A 129 -5.42 13.80 2.88
C ARG A 129 -6.91 13.63 2.61
N ASN A 130 -7.78 14.34 3.33
CA ASN A 130 -9.22 14.08 3.34
C ASN A 130 -10.07 15.17 2.68
N ASN A 131 -9.55 16.40 2.56
CA ASN A 131 -10.22 17.54 1.96
C ASN A 131 -9.74 17.72 0.51
N PRO A 132 -10.59 17.44 -0.50
CA PRO A 132 -10.22 17.60 -1.90
C PRO A 132 -9.77 19.02 -2.22
N TYR A 133 -10.48 20.04 -1.72
CA TYR A 133 -10.18 21.44 -2.05
C TYR A 133 -8.79 21.86 -1.58
N LEU A 134 -8.40 21.44 -0.36
CA LEU A 134 -7.06 21.72 0.16
C LEU A 134 -5.98 21.00 -0.65
N TRP A 135 -6.22 19.74 -1.01
CA TRP A 135 -5.30 19.00 -1.88
C TRP A 135 -5.14 19.69 -3.24
N HIS A 136 -6.24 20.07 -3.90
CA HIS A 136 -6.23 20.76 -5.20
C HIS A 136 -5.53 22.12 -5.12
N GLY A 137 -5.77 22.90 -4.07
CA GLY A 137 -5.10 24.18 -3.88
C GLY A 137 -3.59 24.02 -3.74
N LEU A 138 -3.14 23.03 -2.98
CA LEU A 138 -1.73 22.72 -2.83
C LEU A 138 -1.12 22.12 -4.11
N ASP A 139 -1.83 21.25 -4.82
CA ASP A 139 -1.36 20.67 -6.10
C ASP A 139 -1.20 21.75 -7.18
N HIS A 140 -2.18 22.64 -7.29
CA HIS A 140 -2.12 23.77 -8.22
C HIS A 140 -0.98 24.73 -7.86
N PHE A 141 -0.83 25.07 -6.58
CA PHE A 141 0.28 25.90 -6.14
C PHE A 141 1.63 25.22 -6.44
N SER A 142 1.75 23.93 -6.15
CA SER A 142 2.97 23.14 -6.36
C SER A 142 3.37 23.03 -7.82
N SER A 143 2.41 22.73 -8.69
CA SER A 143 2.63 22.70 -10.13
C SER A 143 2.96 24.08 -10.71
N SER A 144 2.34 25.15 -10.20
CA SER A 144 2.63 26.53 -10.64
C SER A 144 4.04 26.96 -10.25
N VAL A 145 4.47 26.66 -9.02
CA VAL A 145 5.83 26.93 -8.55
C VAL A 145 6.83 26.12 -9.36
N SER A 146 6.61 24.81 -9.52
CA SER A 146 7.48 23.93 -10.32
C SER A 146 7.66 24.46 -11.74
N ARG A 147 6.56 24.83 -12.41
CA ARG A 147 6.60 25.42 -13.76
C ARG A 147 7.44 26.70 -13.79
N TYR A 148 7.21 27.61 -12.84
CA TYR A 148 7.97 28.86 -12.77
C TYR A 148 9.49 28.61 -12.66
N PHE A 149 9.90 27.70 -11.77
CA PHE A 149 11.30 27.33 -11.58
C PHE A 149 11.89 26.67 -12.84
N ASN A 150 11.15 25.75 -13.47
CA ASN A 150 11.61 25.09 -14.70
C ASN A 150 11.78 26.10 -15.85
N GLU A 151 10.84 27.03 -16.02
CA GLU A 151 10.86 28.05 -17.09
C GLU A 151 11.96 29.11 -16.90
N HIS A 152 12.23 29.53 -15.66
CA HIS A 152 13.07 30.70 -15.39
C HIS A 152 14.47 30.37 -14.89
N LEU A 153 14.67 29.18 -14.29
CA LEU A 153 15.93 28.82 -13.65
C LEU A 153 16.63 27.62 -14.30
N PHE A 154 16.03 27.00 -15.32
CA PHE A 154 16.55 25.78 -15.98
C PHE A 154 16.85 24.63 -15.00
N LEU A 155 16.17 24.63 -13.85
CA LEU A 155 16.31 23.60 -12.83
C LEU A 155 15.11 22.66 -12.95
N SER A 156 15.36 21.35 -13.03
CA SER A 156 14.33 20.30 -13.13
C SER A 156 13.71 20.05 -11.75
N PHE A 157 12.82 20.93 -11.27
CA PHE A 157 12.17 20.75 -9.98
C PHE A 157 10.68 20.48 -10.11
N GLY A 158 10.27 19.28 -9.71
CA GLY A 158 8.88 18.99 -9.37
C GLY A 158 8.68 19.09 -7.86
N PHE A 159 8.03 20.16 -7.40
CA PHE A 159 7.52 20.20 -6.05
C PHE A 159 6.27 19.32 -5.99
N SER A 160 6.23 18.36 -5.06
CA SER A 160 4.99 17.66 -4.73
C SER A 160 4.13 18.51 -3.80
N PRO A 161 2.79 18.45 -3.86
CA PRO A 161 1.94 19.15 -2.91
C PRO A 161 2.21 18.78 -1.45
N ILE A 162 2.80 17.60 -1.17
CA ILE A 162 3.28 17.24 0.17
C ILE A 162 4.54 18.02 0.57
N ALA A 163 5.53 18.14 -0.32
CA ALA A 163 6.75 18.90 -0.03
C ALA A 163 6.40 20.33 0.39
N ILE A 164 5.49 20.96 -0.35
CA ILE A 164 5.02 22.32 -0.03
C ILE A 164 4.16 22.37 1.23
N GLY A 165 3.28 21.39 1.45
CA GLY A 165 2.48 21.30 2.68
C GLY A 165 3.34 21.11 3.94
N TRP A 166 4.46 20.39 3.81
CA TRP A 166 5.48 20.25 4.85
C TRP A 166 6.16 21.60 5.13
N ASP A 167 6.54 22.33 4.09
CA ASP A 167 7.22 23.62 4.20
C ASP A 167 6.35 24.73 4.80
N ALA A 168 5.07 24.80 4.41
CA ALA A 168 4.12 25.75 4.99
C ALA A 168 3.85 25.48 6.48
N SER A 169 3.83 24.20 6.87
CA SER A 169 3.62 23.79 8.27
C SER A 169 4.86 24.04 9.13
N LEU A 170 6.07 23.85 8.58
CA LEU A 170 7.33 24.20 9.23
C LEU A 170 7.53 25.71 9.32
N LEU A 171 7.09 26.48 8.33
CA LEU A 171 7.06 27.94 8.41
C LEU A 171 6.10 28.41 9.49
N GLY A 172 4.92 27.78 9.61
CA GLY A 172 3.97 28.02 10.71
C GLY A 172 4.54 27.68 12.09
N LEU A 173 5.20 26.52 12.24
CA LEU A 173 5.96 26.13 13.45
C LEU A 173 6.96 27.20 13.86
N LEU A 174 7.70 27.70 12.87
CA LEU A 174 8.83 28.56 13.14
C LEU A 174 8.39 30.00 13.39
N LEU A 175 7.33 30.46 12.72
CA LEU A 175 6.64 31.72 13.07
C LEU A 175 6.07 31.66 14.49
N ALA A 176 5.59 30.50 14.93
CA ALA A 176 5.15 30.27 16.31
C ALA A 176 6.35 30.25 17.29
N VAL A 177 7.49 29.64 16.93
CA VAL A 177 8.73 29.65 17.77
C VAL A 177 9.29 31.05 17.92
N LEU A 178 9.35 31.79 16.82
CA LEU A 178 9.67 33.20 16.82
C LEU A 178 8.61 34.03 17.57
N SER A 179 7.39 33.50 17.68
CA SER A 179 6.33 34.09 18.48
C SER A 179 6.59 33.98 20.00
N GLY A 180 7.35 33.00 20.49
CA GLY A 180 7.79 32.94 21.89
C GLY A 180 8.83 34.00 22.24
N PHE A 181 9.60 34.43 21.23
CA PHE A 181 10.55 35.55 21.35
C PHE A 181 9.87 36.94 21.31
N ILE A 182 8.53 37.01 21.17
CA ILE A 182 7.71 38.22 20.93
C ILE A 182 7.80 39.29 22.00
N ASN A 183 8.15 38.97 23.24
CA ASN A 183 8.06 39.98 24.31
C ASN A 183 9.12 41.10 24.23
N ARG A 184 9.90 41.23 23.14
CA ARG A 184 10.98 42.23 23.02
C ARG A 184 11.11 42.97 21.68
N LEU A 185 10.29 42.73 20.66
CA LEU A 185 10.52 43.28 19.30
C LEU A 185 9.29 43.96 18.67
N SER A 186 9.52 44.99 17.86
CA SER A 186 8.48 45.69 17.10
C SER A 186 7.97 44.84 15.93
N TRP A 187 6.71 45.06 15.53
CA TRP A 187 6.04 44.29 14.48
C TRP A 187 6.76 44.33 13.11
N TRP A 188 7.48 45.41 12.81
CA TRP A 188 8.33 45.50 11.61
C TRP A 188 9.56 44.58 11.68
N GLY A 189 10.16 44.45 12.87
CA GLY A 189 11.25 43.50 13.09
C GLY A 189 10.80 42.04 12.93
N TRP A 190 9.53 41.75 13.24
CA TRP A 190 8.91 40.45 12.98
C TRP A 190 8.78 40.18 11.49
N LEU A 191 8.21 41.11 10.73
CA LEU A 191 8.00 40.95 9.29
C LEU A 191 9.32 40.73 8.53
N ILE A 192 10.35 41.53 8.84
CA ILE A 192 11.66 41.43 8.18
C ILE A 192 12.35 40.10 8.50
N ARG A 193 12.31 39.62 9.76
CA ARG A 193 12.91 38.32 10.12
C ARG A 193 12.13 37.14 9.54
N ALA A 194 10.80 37.24 9.51
CA ALA A 194 9.96 36.25 8.84
C ALA A 194 10.30 36.15 7.35
N ILE A 195 10.47 37.29 6.65
CA ILE A 195 10.86 37.34 5.24
C ILE A 195 12.27 36.76 5.03
N LEU A 196 13.27 37.25 5.78
CA LEU A 196 14.67 36.81 5.62
C LEU A 196 14.84 35.32 5.94
N PHE A 197 14.12 34.81 6.95
CA PHE A 197 14.18 33.39 7.27
C PHE A 197 13.38 32.53 6.29
N SER A 198 12.22 33.00 5.81
CA SER A 198 11.50 32.31 4.71
C SER A 198 12.39 32.20 3.47
N ALA A 199 13.15 33.26 3.15
CA ALA A 199 14.12 33.26 2.06
C ALA A 199 15.29 32.31 2.32
N TRP A 200 15.85 32.28 3.54
CA TRP A 200 16.91 31.34 3.92
C TRP A 200 16.43 29.87 3.89
N TRP A 201 15.20 29.60 4.35
CA TRP A 201 14.61 28.28 4.33
C TRP A 201 14.33 27.80 2.89
N LEU A 202 13.75 28.67 2.06
CA LEU A 202 13.60 28.44 0.62
C LEU A 202 14.96 28.14 -0.04
N PHE A 203 16.00 28.87 0.34
CA PHE A 203 17.36 28.61 -0.14
C PHE A 203 17.90 27.25 0.33
N CYS A 204 17.74 26.87 1.60
CA CYS A 204 18.11 25.55 2.10
C CYS A 204 17.34 24.43 1.39
N GLN A 205 16.06 24.63 1.08
CA GLN A 205 15.24 23.67 0.34
C GLN A 205 15.66 23.56 -1.12
N LEU A 206 15.98 24.68 -1.76
CA LEU A 206 16.53 24.69 -3.12
C LEU A 206 17.86 23.93 -3.15
N LEU A 207 18.76 24.24 -2.21
CA LEU A 207 20.06 23.57 -2.07
C LEU A 207 19.89 22.08 -1.78
N PHE A 208 18.95 21.70 -0.91
CA PHE A 208 18.68 20.30 -0.59
C PHE A 208 18.07 19.55 -1.77
N SER A 209 17.13 20.17 -2.49
CA SER A 209 16.54 19.57 -3.69
C SER A 209 17.62 19.39 -4.77
N VAL A 210 18.51 20.38 -4.96
CA VAL A 210 19.71 20.23 -5.80
C VAL A 210 20.56 19.06 -5.31
N LEU A 211 20.84 18.94 -4.01
CA LEU A 211 21.66 17.87 -3.45
C LEU A 211 21.00 16.48 -3.60
N VAL A 212 19.69 16.35 -3.43
CA VAL A 212 18.95 15.09 -3.63
C VAL A 212 18.92 14.73 -5.11
N THR A 213 18.67 15.69 -6.01
CA THR A 213 18.76 15.48 -7.46
C THR A 213 20.18 15.07 -7.87
N MET A 214 21.21 15.71 -7.30
CA MET A 214 22.60 15.32 -7.51
C MET A 214 22.88 13.92 -6.96
N MET A 215 22.43 13.59 -5.74
CA MET A 215 22.65 12.27 -5.14
C MET A 215 21.89 11.15 -5.87
N THR A 216 20.70 11.41 -6.40
CA THR A 216 19.96 10.45 -7.24
C THR A 216 20.63 10.28 -8.59
N PHE A 217 21.07 11.39 -9.21
CA PHE A 217 21.85 11.36 -10.44
C PHE A 217 23.18 10.60 -10.27
N PHE A 218 23.97 10.86 -9.23
CA PHE A 218 25.24 10.16 -8.97
C PHE A 218 25.07 8.75 -8.37
N GLY A 219 23.99 8.49 -7.64
CA GLY A 219 23.66 7.19 -7.06
C GLY A 219 23.36 6.13 -8.13
N SER A 220 22.71 6.54 -9.23
CA SER A 220 22.52 5.68 -10.41
C SER A 220 23.81 5.23 -11.09
N TRP A 221 24.94 5.89 -10.81
CA TRP A 221 26.25 5.61 -11.42
C TRP A 221 27.08 4.55 -10.67
N LYS A 222 26.71 4.17 -9.44
CA LYS A 222 27.53 3.28 -8.59
C LYS A 222 26.78 2.16 -7.84
N GLY A 223 25.61 1.73 -8.30
CA GLY A 223 24.94 0.52 -7.77
C GLY A 223 24.60 0.54 -6.27
N LEU A 224 24.69 1.70 -5.62
CA LEU A 224 24.30 1.92 -4.23
C LEU A 224 22.80 2.19 -4.19
N ASN A 225 22.02 1.12 -4.25
CA ASN A 225 20.56 1.12 -4.12
C ASN A 225 20.14 1.29 -2.65
N VAL A 226 20.49 2.42 -2.03
CA VAL A 226 19.90 2.79 -0.73
C VAL A 226 18.85 3.86 -1.01
N PRO A 227 17.54 3.50 -1.08
CA PRO A 227 16.50 4.50 -1.17
C PRO A 227 16.36 5.15 0.19
N LEU A 228 17.21 6.15 0.47
CA LEU A 228 16.89 7.11 1.52
C LEU A 228 15.59 7.79 1.07
N ASN A 229 14.47 7.35 1.62
CA ASN A 229 13.19 8.02 1.46
C ASN A 229 13.44 9.50 1.79
N ALA A 230 13.20 10.38 0.82
CA ALA A 230 13.39 11.81 0.99
C ALA A 230 12.76 12.30 2.30
N VAL A 231 11.61 11.73 2.69
CA VAL A 231 10.90 12.00 3.96
C VAL A 231 11.75 11.71 5.21
N THR A 232 12.52 10.62 5.22
CA THR A 232 13.39 10.25 6.35
C THR A 232 14.57 11.21 6.47
N LEU A 233 15.20 11.54 5.34
CA LEU A 233 16.31 12.50 5.33
C LEU A 233 15.83 13.92 5.69
N HIS A 234 14.65 14.34 5.20
CA HIS A 234 13.99 15.58 5.63
C HIS A 234 13.75 15.61 7.14
N SER A 235 13.27 14.49 7.71
CA SER A 235 12.99 14.40 9.15
C SER A 235 14.28 14.49 9.98
N ILE A 236 15.35 13.80 9.55
CA ILE A 236 16.65 13.85 10.23
C ILE A 236 17.27 15.25 10.15
N LEU A 237 17.30 15.87 8.96
CA LEU A 237 17.88 17.18 8.78
C LEU A 237 17.07 18.28 9.51
N ALA A 238 15.74 18.22 9.46
CA ALA A 238 14.88 19.12 10.22
C ALA A 238 15.12 18.94 11.72
N CYS A 239 15.23 17.70 12.23
CA CYS A 239 15.58 17.45 13.62
C CYS A 239 16.96 18.03 13.98
N LEU A 240 17.97 17.89 13.11
CA LEU A 240 19.32 18.43 13.36
C LEU A 240 19.35 19.96 13.33
N LEU A 241 18.70 20.58 12.33
CA LEU A 241 18.61 22.03 12.18
C LEU A 241 17.77 22.68 13.28
N LEU A 242 16.78 21.98 13.83
CA LEU A 242 15.98 22.43 14.98
C LEU A 242 16.67 22.15 16.32
N ALA A 243 17.47 21.07 16.42
CA ALA A 243 18.20 20.72 17.64
C ALA A 243 19.28 21.75 18.00
N VAL A 244 19.95 22.35 17.01
CA VAL A 244 21.04 23.31 17.25
C VAL A 244 20.56 24.63 17.90
N PRO A 245 19.50 25.31 17.41
CA PRO A 245 18.92 26.46 18.09
C PRO A 245 18.30 26.10 19.45
N CYS A 246 17.65 24.94 19.56
CA CYS A 246 17.08 24.48 20.83
C CYS A 246 18.16 24.22 21.89
N TRP A 247 19.29 23.60 21.50
CA TRP A 247 20.46 23.41 22.35
C TRP A 247 20.96 24.75 22.88
N TRP A 248 21.18 25.71 21.98
CA TRP A 248 21.68 27.05 22.32
C TRP A 248 20.75 27.79 23.30
N SER A 249 19.44 27.59 23.18
CA SER A 249 18.43 28.28 23.99
C SER A 249 18.23 27.65 25.38
N VAL A 250 18.39 26.33 25.51
CA VAL A 250 18.27 25.60 26.78
C VAL A 250 19.46 25.87 27.72
N GLU A 251 20.65 26.09 27.16
CA GLU A 251 21.87 26.31 27.95
C GLU A 251 21.89 27.66 28.68
N LYS A 252 21.05 28.63 28.28
CA LYS A 252 21.07 30.00 28.82
C LYS A 252 19.91 30.38 29.76
N GLN A 253 18.95 29.50 30.04
CA GLN A 253 17.77 29.86 30.84
C GLN A 253 17.65 29.10 32.17
N ASN A 254 17.54 29.85 33.27
CA ASN A 254 17.11 29.34 34.57
C ASN A 254 15.58 29.17 34.58
N PHE A 255 15.11 27.94 34.40
CA PHE A 255 13.67 27.65 34.33
C PHE A 255 13.01 27.65 35.72
N GLN A 256 12.00 28.50 35.91
CA GLN A 256 11.11 28.45 37.06
C GLN A 256 9.96 27.44 36.83
N PRO A 257 9.47 26.76 37.88
CA PRO A 257 8.36 25.82 37.76
C PRO A 257 7.08 26.48 37.25
N LEU A 258 6.33 25.79 36.37
CA LEU A 258 5.03 26.25 35.86
C LEU A 258 4.03 26.38 37.00
N THR A 259 3.29 27.49 37.03
CA THR A 259 2.19 27.70 37.97
C THR A 259 1.04 26.71 37.72
N LEU A 260 0.30 26.35 38.77
CA LEU A 260 -0.85 25.42 38.74
C LEU A 260 -1.88 25.75 37.64
N GLN A 261 -2.07 27.03 37.33
CA GLN A 261 -2.97 27.48 36.26
C GLN A 261 -2.45 27.13 34.85
N LYS A 262 -1.13 27.21 34.62
CA LYS A 262 -0.50 26.80 33.36
C LYS A 262 -0.54 25.27 33.16
N GLN A 263 -0.54 24.51 34.26
CA GLN A 263 -0.72 23.04 34.21
C GLN A 263 -2.14 22.64 33.76
N LYS A 264 -3.18 23.36 34.19
CA LYS A 264 -4.56 23.09 33.73
C LYS A 264 -4.75 23.33 32.24
N TRP A 265 -4.19 24.42 31.71
CA TRP A 265 -4.21 24.70 30.27
C TRP A 265 -3.44 23.66 29.46
N PHE A 266 -2.29 23.20 29.96
CA PHE A 266 -1.54 22.10 29.36
C PHE A 266 -2.40 20.83 29.25
N LEU A 267 -3.08 20.43 30.34
CA LEU A 267 -3.93 19.25 30.36
C LEU A 267 -5.11 19.39 29.39
N ALA A 268 -5.68 20.59 29.27
CA ALA A 268 -6.73 20.87 28.31
C ALA A 268 -6.22 20.73 26.86
N VAL A 269 -5.04 21.25 26.53
CA VAL A 269 -4.46 21.17 25.17
C VAL A 269 -4.07 19.75 24.81
N VAL A 270 -3.37 19.02 25.68
CA VAL A 270 -3.04 17.60 25.46
C VAL A 270 -4.31 16.77 25.35
N GLY A 271 -5.29 17.07 26.19
CA GLY A 271 -6.63 16.53 26.09
C GLY A 271 -7.25 16.75 24.71
N CYS A 272 -7.36 18.00 24.26
CA CYS A 272 -7.88 18.36 22.94
C CYS A 272 -7.07 17.74 21.79
N TRP A 273 -5.79 17.45 21.99
CA TRP A 273 -4.99 16.77 20.98
C TRP A 273 -5.26 15.27 20.91
N LEU A 274 -5.28 14.58 22.07
CA LEU A 274 -5.66 13.16 22.14
C LEU A 274 -7.08 12.95 21.63
N ALA A 275 -7.97 13.89 21.96
CA ALA A 275 -9.31 14.02 21.44
C ALA A 275 -9.38 14.10 19.92
N PHE A 276 -8.58 14.99 19.35
CA PHE A 276 -8.49 15.17 17.92
C PHE A 276 -7.93 13.91 17.25
N ALA A 277 -6.80 13.39 17.74
CA ALA A 277 -6.21 12.13 17.26
C ALA A 277 -7.19 10.94 17.36
N PHE A 278 -8.00 10.90 18.42
CA PHE A 278 -9.08 9.92 18.58
C PHE A 278 -10.16 10.10 17.52
N ALA A 279 -10.69 11.30 17.32
CA ALA A 279 -11.67 11.59 16.26
C ALA A 279 -11.12 11.29 14.85
N LEU A 280 -9.83 11.53 14.62
CA LEU A 280 -9.15 11.16 13.38
C LEU A 280 -9.15 9.64 13.15
N SER A 281 -9.04 8.84 14.21
CA SER A 281 -9.05 7.38 14.09
C SER A 281 -10.40 6.77 13.71
N PHE A 282 -11.52 7.44 14.02
CA PHE A 282 -12.85 7.04 13.49
C PHE A 282 -13.06 7.45 12.04
N SER A 283 -12.16 8.26 11.48
CA SER A 283 -12.19 8.62 10.06
C SER A 283 -11.57 7.55 9.18
N VAL A 284 -11.07 6.43 9.75
CA VAL A 284 -10.57 5.30 8.96
C VAL A 284 -11.73 4.75 8.13
N PRO A 285 -11.63 4.78 6.79
CA PRO A 285 -12.69 4.29 5.95
C PRO A 285 -12.85 2.79 6.14
N MET A 286 -14.07 2.34 6.39
CA MET A 286 -14.39 0.91 6.35
C MET A 286 -14.67 0.48 4.91
N PRO A 287 -14.34 -0.77 4.53
CA PRO A 287 -14.70 -1.28 3.23
C PRO A 287 -16.23 -1.34 3.07
N PRO A 288 -16.72 -1.22 1.83
CA PRO A 288 -18.14 -1.24 1.56
C PRO A 288 -18.72 -2.63 1.87
N LYS A 289 -19.96 -2.64 2.38
CA LYS A 289 -20.71 -3.87 2.57
C LYS A 289 -21.07 -4.49 1.19
N PRO A 290 -21.13 -5.83 1.06
CA PRO A 290 -21.63 -6.47 -0.15
C PRO A 290 -23.08 -6.06 -0.47
N MET A 291 -23.36 -5.63 -1.71
CA MET A 291 -24.67 -5.11 -2.15
C MET A 291 -25.35 -5.94 -3.24
N ASN A 292 -24.67 -6.96 -3.77
CA ASN A 292 -25.08 -7.75 -4.95
C ASN A 292 -25.56 -6.90 -6.16
N PRO A 293 -24.77 -5.95 -6.65
CA PRO A 293 -25.23 -4.96 -7.62
C PRO A 293 -25.49 -5.53 -9.03
N LYS A 294 -26.28 -4.78 -9.81
CA LYS A 294 -26.41 -4.95 -11.25
C LYS A 294 -25.38 -4.06 -11.95
N VAL A 295 -24.45 -4.69 -12.67
CA VAL A 295 -23.38 -4.00 -13.38
C VAL A 295 -23.66 -4.01 -14.88
N THR A 296 -23.45 -2.89 -15.55
CA THR A 296 -23.52 -2.78 -17.00
C THR A 296 -22.17 -2.30 -17.53
N ILE A 297 -21.67 -2.93 -18.58
CA ILE A 297 -20.42 -2.57 -19.26
C ILE A 297 -20.78 -2.01 -20.64
N LEU A 298 -20.28 -0.82 -20.97
CA LEU A 298 -20.43 -0.21 -22.30
C LEU A 298 -19.49 -0.89 -23.30
N GLU A 299 -19.93 -1.09 -24.55
CA GLU A 299 -19.21 -1.64 -25.72
C GLU A 299 -19.45 -0.72 -26.95
N PRO A 300 -18.68 -0.83 -28.05
CA PRO A 300 -17.39 -1.51 -28.18
C PRO A 300 -16.26 -0.70 -27.54
N LEU A 301 -15.21 -1.41 -27.13
CA LEU A 301 -14.08 -0.88 -26.37
C LEU A 301 -12.78 -1.27 -27.07
N LEU A 302 -11.73 -0.48 -26.87
CA LEU A 302 -10.38 -0.85 -27.31
C LEU A 302 -9.91 -2.02 -26.44
N GLY A 303 -9.61 -3.16 -27.06
CA GLY A 303 -9.19 -4.39 -26.40
C GLY A 303 -10.08 -5.59 -26.71
N ASP A 304 -9.57 -6.78 -26.40
CA ASP A 304 -10.25 -8.05 -26.69
C ASP A 304 -11.01 -8.55 -25.44
N TRP A 305 -12.26 -8.96 -25.65
CA TRP A 305 -13.13 -9.57 -24.64
C TRP A 305 -13.05 -11.10 -24.63
N ASN A 306 -12.05 -11.67 -25.30
CA ASN A 306 -11.78 -13.09 -25.28
C ASN A 306 -11.26 -13.54 -23.91
N SER A 307 -11.76 -14.68 -23.47
CA SER A 307 -11.14 -15.45 -22.39
C SER A 307 -9.86 -16.11 -22.91
N PRO A 308 -8.91 -16.44 -22.03
CA PRO A 308 -7.74 -17.20 -22.43
C PRO A 308 -8.17 -18.51 -23.11
N SER A 309 -7.52 -18.87 -24.21
CA SER A 309 -7.83 -20.07 -24.99
C SER A 309 -6.56 -20.83 -25.36
N ASP A 310 -6.73 -22.11 -25.74
CA ASP A 310 -5.63 -22.97 -26.14
C ASP A 310 -4.97 -22.44 -27.42
N GLY A 311 -3.64 -22.57 -27.50
CA GLY A 311 -2.86 -22.07 -28.64
C GLY A 311 -2.61 -20.56 -28.63
N LYS A 312 -3.19 -19.80 -27.69
CA LYS A 312 -2.93 -18.37 -27.48
C LYS A 312 -2.24 -18.15 -26.14
N TYR A 313 -0.92 -18.02 -26.16
CA TYR A 313 -0.06 -17.92 -24.97
C TYR A 313 0.55 -16.53 -24.80
N GLY A 314 1.01 -16.21 -23.59
CA GLY A 314 1.66 -14.93 -23.26
C GLY A 314 0.76 -13.72 -23.56
N VAL A 315 1.33 -12.68 -24.18
CA VAL A 315 0.64 -11.40 -24.47
C VAL A 315 -0.77 -11.58 -25.09
N GLN A 316 -0.98 -12.62 -25.89
CA GLN A 316 -2.25 -12.91 -26.57
C GLN A 316 -3.37 -13.41 -25.64
N GLY A 317 -3.10 -13.77 -24.38
CA GLY A 317 -4.11 -14.23 -23.42
C GLY A 317 -4.24 -13.37 -22.16
N TRP A 318 -3.23 -12.52 -21.89
CA TRP A 318 -3.07 -11.85 -20.61
C TRP A 318 -3.84 -10.51 -20.55
N GLY A 319 -3.64 -9.65 -21.55
CA GLY A 319 -4.17 -8.27 -21.57
C GLY A 319 -5.65 -8.13 -21.96
N MET A 320 -6.42 -9.22 -21.93
CA MET A 320 -7.82 -9.26 -22.38
C MET A 320 -8.80 -9.21 -21.20
N TYR A 321 -10.08 -8.94 -21.44
CA TYR A 321 -11.10 -8.75 -20.40
C TYR A 321 -12.15 -9.86 -20.32
N GLY A 322 -12.01 -10.95 -21.07
CA GLY A 322 -13.06 -11.97 -21.19
C GLY A 322 -13.50 -12.60 -19.87
N MET A 323 -12.60 -12.68 -18.89
CA MET A 323 -12.91 -13.25 -17.58
C MET A 323 -13.62 -12.28 -16.63
N LEU A 324 -13.56 -10.96 -16.88
CA LEU A 324 -14.09 -9.93 -15.98
C LEU A 324 -15.56 -10.15 -15.62
N THR A 325 -16.41 -10.47 -16.61
CA THR A 325 -17.85 -10.70 -16.34
C THR A 325 -18.12 -11.89 -15.42
N ARG A 326 -17.26 -12.91 -15.46
CA ARG A 326 -17.35 -14.09 -14.59
C ARG A 326 -16.87 -13.76 -13.18
N TYR A 327 -15.78 -12.99 -13.07
CA TYR A 327 -15.32 -12.47 -11.77
C TYR A 327 -16.35 -11.57 -11.11
N LEU A 328 -16.96 -10.64 -11.84
CA LEU A 328 -18.01 -9.77 -11.31
C LEU A 328 -19.16 -10.58 -10.71
N LYS A 329 -19.60 -11.66 -11.38
CA LYS A 329 -20.60 -12.58 -10.82
C LYS A 329 -20.08 -13.30 -9.58
N ALA A 330 -18.86 -13.84 -9.63
CA ALA A 330 -18.25 -14.58 -8.53
C ALA A 330 -18.01 -13.73 -7.27
N ILE A 331 -17.75 -12.43 -7.41
CA ILE A 331 -17.64 -11.48 -6.28
C ILE A 331 -18.99 -10.90 -5.84
N GLY A 332 -20.10 -11.42 -6.37
CA GLY A 332 -21.45 -11.18 -5.87
C GLY A 332 -22.36 -10.32 -6.74
N CYS A 333 -21.93 -9.84 -7.91
CA CYS A 333 -22.83 -9.06 -8.77
C CYS A 333 -24.00 -9.92 -9.25
N ARG A 334 -25.23 -9.51 -8.93
CA ARG A 334 -26.45 -10.26 -9.25
C ARG A 334 -26.63 -10.43 -10.76
N LYS A 335 -26.33 -9.37 -11.52
CA LYS A 335 -26.46 -9.31 -12.98
C LYS A 335 -25.30 -8.51 -13.56
N VAL A 336 -24.78 -8.98 -14.68
CA VAL A 336 -23.72 -8.30 -15.45
C VAL A 336 -24.19 -8.24 -16.89
N TYR A 337 -24.38 -7.02 -17.39
CA TYR A 337 -24.87 -6.73 -18.73
C TYR A 337 -23.77 -6.11 -19.58
N ARG A 338 -23.89 -6.27 -20.89
CA ARG A 338 -23.11 -5.51 -21.87
C ARG A 338 -24.05 -4.76 -22.78
N THR A 339 -23.69 -3.52 -23.13
CA THR A 339 -24.53 -2.65 -23.98
C THR A 339 -23.66 -1.85 -24.92
N LYS A 340 -24.18 -1.55 -26.12
CA LYS A 340 -23.50 -0.65 -27.07
C LYS A 340 -23.83 0.84 -26.88
N LYS A 341 -24.87 1.14 -26.09
CA LYS A 341 -25.44 2.48 -25.93
C LYS A 341 -25.82 2.79 -24.49
N VAL A 342 -25.81 4.08 -24.17
CA VAL A 342 -26.30 4.61 -22.90
C VAL A 342 -27.76 5.03 -23.11
N ALA A 343 -28.69 4.24 -22.60
CA ALA A 343 -30.14 4.45 -22.78
C ALA A 343 -30.87 4.33 -21.43
N ASP A 344 -31.96 5.07 -21.27
CA ASP A 344 -32.67 5.17 -19.97
C ASP A 344 -33.22 3.82 -19.52
N GLU A 345 -33.66 2.96 -20.45
CA GLU A 345 -34.15 1.61 -20.16
C GLU A 345 -33.05 0.76 -19.50
N ILE A 346 -31.82 0.87 -20.01
CA ILE A 346 -30.65 0.13 -19.49
C ILE A 346 -30.21 0.72 -18.15
N LEU A 347 -30.13 2.05 -18.07
CA LEU A 347 -29.72 2.76 -16.85
C LEU A 347 -30.69 2.52 -15.69
N SER A 348 -31.99 2.38 -15.96
CA SER A 348 -33.01 2.05 -14.93
C SER A 348 -32.79 0.68 -14.27
N GLN A 349 -32.08 -0.22 -14.95
CA GLN A 349 -31.76 -1.56 -14.47
C GLN A 349 -30.28 -1.71 -14.05
N THR A 350 -29.54 -0.61 -14.04
CA THR A 350 -28.10 -0.59 -13.76
C THR A 350 -27.86 0.07 -12.40
N ASP A 351 -27.08 -0.56 -11.53
CA ASP A 351 -26.58 0.10 -10.31
C ASP A 351 -25.21 0.73 -10.57
N VAL A 352 -24.37 0.05 -11.37
CA VAL A 352 -23.03 0.52 -11.74
C VAL A 352 -22.81 0.41 -13.24
N LEU A 353 -22.48 1.51 -13.92
CA LEU A 353 -22.04 1.54 -15.30
C LEU A 353 -20.51 1.58 -15.36
N MET A 354 -19.90 0.70 -16.16
CA MET A 354 -18.47 0.66 -16.43
C MET A 354 -18.21 1.02 -17.89
N ILE A 355 -17.27 1.95 -18.12
CA ILE A 355 -16.85 2.40 -19.46
C ILE A 355 -15.34 2.17 -19.57
N PHE A 356 -14.89 1.28 -20.45
CA PHE A 356 -13.46 1.12 -20.76
C PHE A 356 -13.21 1.72 -22.12
N THR A 357 -12.21 2.60 -22.29
CA THR A 357 -11.63 2.94 -23.61
C THR A 357 -12.62 2.94 -24.82
N PRO A 358 -13.66 3.79 -24.81
CA PRO A 358 -14.77 3.71 -25.75
C PRO A 358 -14.31 3.99 -27.20
N MET A 359 -14.74 3.14 -28.13
CA MET A 359 -14.37 3.25 -29.54
C MET A 359 -15.20 4.24 -30.36
N ARG A 360 -16.18 4.89 -29.74
CA ARG A 360 -17.02 5.90 -30.39
C ARG A 360 -17.15 7.15 -29.55
N MET A 361 -17.34 8.27 -30.23
CA MET A 361 -17.73 9.51 -29.57
C MET A 361 -19.15 9.37 -28.97
N PRO A 362 -19.36 9.77 -27.71
CA PRO A 362 -20.70 9.88 -27.18
C PRO A 362 -21.48 11.01 -27.85
N THR A 363 -22.78 10.79 -27.99
CA THR A 363 -23.70 11.88 -28.33
C THR A 363 -23.92 12.80 -27.12
N ALA A 364 -24.39 14.03 -27.36
CA ALA A 364 -24.71 14.95 -26.25
C ALA A 364 -25.82 14.39 -25.34
N GLU A 365 -26.80 13.70 -25.93
CA GLU A 365 -27.90 13.06 -25.21
C GLU A 365 -27.38 11.94 -24.28
N GLU A 366 -26.46 11.10 -24.74
CA GLU A 366 -25.87 10.05 -23.91
C GLU A 366 -25.09 10.61 -22.72
N VAL A 367 -24.33 11.70 -22.92
CA VAL A 367 -23.63 12.39 -21.83
C VAL A 367 -24.62 12.93 -20.80
N GLN A 368 -25.74 13.53 -21.25
CA GLN A 368 -26.79 14.01 -20.34
C GLN A 368 -27.48 12.86 -19.60
N LYS A 369 -27.79 11.75 -20.27
CA LYS A 369 -28.36 10.55 -19.62
C LYS A 369 -27.43 9.98 -18.56
N LEU A 370 -26.14 9.90 -18.87
CA LEU A 370 -25.11 9.47 -17.93
C LEU A 370 -25.04 10.39 -16.71
N GLU A 371 -25.02 11.70 -16.93
CA GLU A 371 -25.00 12.68 -15.85
C GLU A 371 -26.24 12.58 -14.95
N ARG A 372 -27.44 12.43 -15.53
CA ARG A 372 -28.69 12.21 -14.79
C ARG A 372 -28.65 10.92 -13.99
N PHE A 373 -28.15 9.83 -14.56
CA PHE A 373 -27.99 8.54 -13.90
C PHE A 373 -27.11 8.66 -12.64
N VAL A 374 -25.92 9.27 -12.78
CA VAL A 374 -25.01 9.46 -11.65
C VAL A 374 -25.65 10.40 -10.61
N LYS A 375 -26.16 11.56 -11.01
CA LYS A 375 -26.83 12.49 -10.08
C LYS A 375 -28.01 11.84 -9.33
N GLY A 376 -28.70 10.91 -9.97
CA GLY A 376 -29.80 10.12 -9.41
C GLY A 376 -29.41 9.03 -8.42
N GLY A 377 -28.11 8.70 -8.28
CA GLY A 377 -27.63 7.66 -7.37
C GLY A 377 -26.89 6.49 -8.03
N GLY A 378 -26.72 6.53 -9.35
CA GLY A 378 -25.95 5.53 -10.08
C GLY A 378 -24.44 5.62 -9.82
N GLY A 379 -23.77 4.47 -9.86
CA GLY A 379 -22.31 4.39 -9.83
C GLY A 379 -21.72 4.40 -11.23
N LEU A 380 -20.63 5.15 -11.44
CA LEU A 380 -19.89 5.20 -12.70
C LEU A 380 -18.43 4.84 -12.47
N ALA A 381 -17.90 3.87 -13.22
CA ALA A 381 -16.47 3.61 -13.33
C ALA A 381 -16.00 3.86 -14.77
N VAL A 382 -14.96 4.66 -14.94
CA VAL A 382 -14.38 4.98 -16.25
C VAL A 382 -12.91 4.58 -16.26
N PHE A 383 -12.50 3.81 -17.26
CA PHE A 383 -11.16 3.27 -17.40
C PHE A 383 -10.50 3.78 -18.68
N SER A 384 -9.34 4.41 -18.50
CA SER A 384 -8.50 4.98 -19.55
C SER A 384 -7.34 4.06 -19.93
N ASP A 385 -6.64 4.45 -20.98
CA ASP A 385 -5.38 3.88 -21.43
C ASP A 385 -4.41 5.02 -21.82
N HIS A 386 -3.12 4.71 -21.97
CA HIS A 386 -2.01 5.66 -22.12
C HIS A 386 -1.63 5.98 -23.58
N THR A 387 -2.16 5.23 -24.55
CA THR A 387 -1.61 5.19 -25.91
C THR A 387 -2.34 6.05 -26.95
N ASP A 388 -3.41 6.79 -26.60
CA ASP A 388 -4.38 7.42 -27.51
C ASP A 388 -4.68 6.66 -28.83
N LEU A 389 -4.54 5.34 -28.82
CA LEU A 389 -4.77 4.51 -29.99
C LEU A 389 -6.21 4.69 -30.43
N GLU A 390 -6.42 4.85 -31.72
CA GLU A 390 -7.76 5.06 -32.29
C GLU A 390 -8.45 6.34 -31.77
N GLY A 391 -7.75 7.29 -31.13
CA GLY A 391 -8.35 8.52 -30.60
C GLY A 391 -9.27 8.29 -29.39
N ILE A 392 -8.89 7.37 -28.50
CA ILE A 392 -9.64 7.04 -27.28
C ILE A 392 -9.75 8.21 -26.30
N MET A 393 -8.74 9.07 -26.17
CA MET A 393 -8.68 10.10 -25.14
C MET A 393 -9.68 11.22 -25.40
N PRO A 394 -9.80 11.81 -26.61
CA PRO A 394 -10.87 12.77 -26.90
C PRO A 394 -12.28 12.21 -26.65
N ARG A 395 -12.50 10.92 -26.94
CA ARG A 395 -13.78 10.23 -26.71
C ARG A 395 -14.09 10.09 -25.23
N LEU A 396 -13.10 9.68 -24.45
CA LEU A 396 -13.20 9.50 -23.01
C LEU A 396 -13.41 10.85 -22.30
N ASN A 397 -12.68 11.89 -22.72
CA ASN A 397 -12.81 13.24 -22.20
C ASN A 397 -14.20 13.83 -22.40
N ARG A 398 -14.90 13.44 -23.48
CA ARG A 398 -16.29 13.84 -23.69
C ARG A 398 -17.26 13.20 -22.68
N TRP A 399 -17.03 11.96 -22.27
CA TRP A 399 -17.78 11.32 -21.19
C TRP A 399 -17.46 11.91 -19.82
N LEU A 400 -16.20 12.30 -19.58
CA LEU A 400 -15.72 12.79 -18.29
C LEU A 400 -16.01 14.27 -18.02
N LYS A 401 -16.32 15.06 -19.06
CA LYS A 401 -16.58 16.50 -18.95
C LYS A 401 -17.57 16.89 -17.82
N PRO A 402 -18.73 16.23 -17.63
CA PRO A 402 -19.67 16.57 -16.55
C PRO A 402 -19.13 16.28 -15.14
N PHE A 403 -18.07 15.47 -15.05
CA PHE A 403 -17.52 14.97 -13.80
C PHE A 403 -16.19 15.63 -13.43
N ASN A 404 -15.89 16.79 -14.01
CA ASN A 404 -14.72 17.60 -13.64
C ASN A 404 -13.38 16.83 -13.74
N ALA A 405 -13.25 15.97 -14.75
CA ALA A 405 -12.05 15.20 -15.02
C ALA A 405 -11.68 15.19 -16.50
N SER A 406 -10.40 14.93 -16.76
CA SER A 406 -9.89 14.61 -18.08
C SER A 406 -8.68 13.68 -18.00
N ILE A 407 -8.47 12.97 -19.09
CA ILE A 407 -7.32 12.15 -19.39
C ILE A 407 -6.41 12.96 -20.32
N PRO A 408 -5.22 13.39 -19.85
CA PRO A 408 -4.21 13.96 -20.72
C PRO A 408 -3.55 12.87 -21.59
N PHE A 409 -2.85 13.32 -22.62
CA PHE A 409 -2.08 12.45 -23.50
C PHE A 409 -0.69 12.21 -22.92
N ASP A 410 -0.62 11.27 -22.00
CA ASP A 410 0.59 10.89 -21.29
C ASP A 410 0.61 9.40 -20.89
N SER A 411 1.79 8.95 -20.47
CA SER A 411 2.02 7.66 -19.82
C SER A 411 2.64 7.90 -18.44
N ALA A 412 1.98 7.41 -17.39
CA ALA A 412 2.54 7.41 -16.05
C ALA A 412 3.63 6.35 -15.96
N MET A 413 4.89 6.80 -16.04
CA MET A 413 6.09 5.97 -16.08
C MET A 413 6.80 5.93 -14.73
N TYR A 414 7.37 4.78 -14.39
CA TYR A 414 8.15 4.63 -13.16
C TYR A 414 9.46 5.40 -13.27
N LEU A 415 9.85 6.07 -12.19
CA LEU A 415 11.18 6.70 -12.12
C LEU A 415 12.30 5.65 -12.01
N TYR A 416 11.99 4.49 -11.41
CA TYR A 416 12.89 3.34 -11.26
C TYR A 416 12.24 2.11 -11.88
N ARG A 417 13.02 1.22 -12.48
CA ARG A 417 12.49 0.03 -13.18
C ARG A 417 11.75 -0.97 -12.28
N ASP A 418 11.84 -0.85 -10.96
CA ASP A 418 11.16 -1.74 -10.03
C ASP A 418 9.71 -1.29 -9.77
N GLU A 419 8.74 -2.09 -10.21
CA GLU A 419 7.29 -1.78 -10.23
C GLU A 419 6.64 -1.56 -8.84
N LEU A 420 7.31 -1.93 -7.74
CA LEU A 420 6.77 -1.93 -6.39
C LEU A 420 7.80 -1.34 -5.42
N PRO A 421 7.55 -0.22 -4.68
CA PRO A 421 6.26 0.35 -4.29
C PRO A 421 6.13 1.84 -4.69
N CYS A 422 5.97 2.12 -5.98
CA CYS A 422 5.88 3.51 -6.44
C CYS A 422 4.50 4.16 -6.22
N PHE A 423 3.49 3.40 -5.80
CA PHE A 423 2.12 3.89 -5.57
C PHE A 423 1.84 4.20 -4.10
N GLU A 424 1.07 5.26 -3.85
CA GLU A 424 0.40 5.48 -2.57
C GLU A 424 -1.09 5.20 -2.67
N LEU A 425 -1.58 4.34 -1.77
CA LEU A 425 -3.00 4.14 -1.54
C LEU A 425 -3.48 5.13 -0.47
N ARG A 426 -4.33 6.08 -0.87
CA ARG A 426 -4.96 7.01 0.07
C ARG A 426 -6.08 6.27 0.82
N PRO A 427 -6.36 6.63 2.09
CA PRO A 427 -7.48 6.03 2.83
C PRO A 427 -8.80 6.21 2.09
N HIS A 428 -9.38 5.09 1.62
CA HIS A 428 -10.69 5.07 0.97
C HIS A 428 -11.38 3.71 1.22
N PRO A 429 -12.73 3.61 1.24
CA PRO A 429 -13.41 2.31 1.38
C PRO A 429 -12.96 1.26 0.36
N VAL A 430 -12.51 1.71 -0.82
CA VAL A 430 -12.02 0.83 -1.87
C VAL A 430 -10.60 0.30 -1.59
N THR A 431 -9.73 1.10 -0.95
CA THR A 431 -8.29 0.83 -0.81
C THR A 431 -7.84 0.40 0.60
N VAL A 432 -8.68 0.61 1.63
CA VAL A 432 -8.30 0.37 3.03
C VAL A 432 -7.85 -1.08 3.29
N GLY A 433 -6.63 -1.29 3.78
CA GLY A 433 -6.11 -2.65 4.05
C GLY A 433 -5.91 -3.51 2.80
N LEU A 434 -5.80 -2.87 1.63
CA LEU A 434 -5.19 -3.50 0.46
C LEU A 434 -3.70 -3.16 0.43
N ASP A 435 -2.91 -4.11 -0.07
CA ASP A 435 -1.54 -3.86 -0.48
C ASP A 435 -1.51 -3.27 -1.90
N ALA A 436 -0.48 -2.47 -2.23
CA ALA A 436 -0.33 -1.91 -3.58
C ALA A 436 -0.22 -3.01 -4.66
N SER A 437 0.33 -4.17 -4.31
CA SER A 437 0.38 -5.35 -5.17
C SER A 437 -1.00 -5.94 -5.50
N GLU A 438 -2.07 -5.55 -4.79
CA GLU A 438 -3.43 -6.02 -5.08
C GLU A 438 -4.17 -5.12 -6.07
N ILE A 439 -3.64 -3.94 -6.42
CA ILE A 439 -4.35 -3.03 -7.33
C ILE A 439 -3.72 -3.02 -8.72
N ARG A 440 -2.39 -3.21 -8.81
CA ARG A 440 -1.65 -3.45 -10.05
C ARG A 440 -2.03 -2.54 -11.21
N ILE A 441 -1.34 -1.41 -11.26
CA ILE A 441 -1.32 -0.53 -12.41
C ILE A 441 0.00 -0.80 -13.12
N ALA A 442 -0.05 -1.14 -14.42
CA ALA A 442 1.15 -1.39 -15.21
C ALA A 442 1.68 -0.09 -15.82
N ILE A 443 1.14 0.31 -16.97
CA ILE A 443 1.38 1.62 -17.59
C ILE A 443 0.01 2.16 -17.95
N GLY A 444 -0.39 3.24 -17.29
CA GLY A 444 -1.64 3.94 -17.55
C GLY A 444 -1.38 5.43 -17.80
N SER A 445 -2.40 6.19 -18.14
CA SER A 445 -2.34 7.65 -18.21
C SER A 445 -2.41 8.26 -16.80
N SER A 446 -2.04 9.52 -16.67
CA SER A 446 -2.49 10.30 -15.51
C SER A 446 -3.98 10.66 -15.61
N VAL A 447 -4.54 11.21 -14.54
CA VAL A 447 -5.92 11.68 -14.47
C VAL A 447 -5.94 13.11 -13.93
N ASN A 448 -6.30 14.05 -14.78
CA ASN A 448 -6.55 15.43 -14.35
C ASN A 448 -7.92 15.50 -13.69
N ILE A 449 -7.97 16.06 -12.48
CA ILE A 449 -9.18 16.13 -11.67
C ILE A 449 -9.39 17.53 -11.10
N ARG A 450 -10.66 17.88 -10.83
CA ARG A 450 -11.07 19.06 -10.05
C ARG A 450 -12.14 18.64 -9.03
N PRO A 451 -12.38 19.44 -7.97
CA PRO A 451 -13.44 19.14 -7.00
C PRO A 451 -14.79 18.87 -7.69
N PRO A 452 -15.61 17.94 -7.19
CA PRO A 452 -15.48 17.22 -5.91
C PRO A 452 -14.61 15.95 -5.97
N LEU A 453 -13.93 15.66 -7.09
CA LEU A 453 -13.06 14.48 -7.18
C LEU A 453 -11.84 14.62 -6.26
N LYS A 454 -11.41 13.49 -5.71
CA LYS A 454 -10.19 13.33 -4.91
C LYS A 454 -9.38 12.12 -5.37
N PRO A 455 -8.05 12.18 -5.30
CA PRO A 455 -7.21 11.04 -5.62
C PRO A 455 -7.35 9.95 -4.55
N ILE A 456 -7.44 8.70 -4.99
CA ILE A 456 -7.36 7.53 -4.10
C ILE A 456 -6.12 6.67 -4.34
N ILE A 457 -5.51 6.80 -5.53
CA ILE A 457 -4.22 6.18 -5.88
C ILE A 457 -3.35 7.23 -6.56
N LEU A 458 -2.16 7.43 -6.01
CA LEU A 458 -1.15 8.36 -6.52
C LEU A 458 0.10 7.61 -6.92
N PHE A 459 0.73 8.03 -8.00
CA PHE A 459 2.08 7.61 -8.34
C PHE A 459 3.08 8.57 -7.68
N ARG A 460 3.78 8.09 -6.65
CA ARG A 460 4.73 8.90 -5.86
C ARG A 460 6.10 8.97 -6.48
N LEU A 461 6.56 7.86 -7.05
CA LEU A 461 7.90 7.70 -7.61
C LEU A 461 7.81 7.39 -9.11
N GLY A 462 7.20 8.32 -9.84
CA GLY A 462 7.01 8.24 -11.28
C GLY A 462 6.84 9.62 -11.91
N PHE A 463 6.85 9.66 -13.23
CA PHE A 463 6.66 10.85 -14.04
C PHE A 463 5.59 10.62 -15.12
N SER A 464 5.09 11.69 -15.70
CA SER A 464 4.04 11.71 -16.73
C SER A 464 4.72 11.97 -18.07
N ASP A 465 5.10 10.88 -18.75
CA ASP A 465 5.76 10.86 -20.06
C ASP A 465 4.78 11.36 -21.12
N ILE A 466 5.04 12.53 -21.71
CA ILE A 466 4.10 13.17 -22.65
C ILE A 466 4.03 12.35 -23.94
N GLY A 467 2.81 12.01 -24.36
CA GLY A 467 2.58 11.22 -25.55
C GLY A 467 3.07 11.92 -26.83
N ASN A 468 3.47 11.11 -27.82
CA ASN A 468 3.95 11.58 -29.11
C ASN A 468 3.22 10.88 -30.27
N TYR A 469 2.33 11.61 -30.97
CA TYR A 469 1.60 11.08 -32.14
C TYR A 469 2.49 10.67 -33.33
N GLN A 470 3.75 11.09 -33.35
CA GLN A 470 4.72 10.63 -34.35
C GLN A 470 5.28 9.25 -34.01
N ASN A 471 5.20 8.81 -32.76
CA ASN A 471 5.77 7.55 -32.27
C ASN A 471 4.83 6.35 -32.50
N LYS A 472 4.46 6.08 -33.76
CA LYS A 472 3.54 4.99 -34.13
C LYS A 472 4.04 3.61 -33.70
N GLU A 473 5.35 3.39 -33.69
CA GLU A 473 5.96 2.09 -33.36
C GLU A 473 5.82 1.73 -31.88
N ARG A 474 5.69 2.74 -31.00
CA ARG A 474 5.44 2.56 -29.57
C ARG A 474 4.04 3.01 -29.16
N ALA A 475 3.05 2.82 -30.04
CA ALA A 475 1.65 3.15 -29.75
C ALA A 475 1.47 4.59 -29.21
N PHE A 476 2.16 5.55 -29.83
CA PHE A 476 2.14 6.96 -29.49
C PHE A 476 2.63 7.34 -28.08
N MET A 477 3.32 6.43 -27.38
CA MET A 477 4.02 6.75 -26.13
C MET A 477 5.12 7.81 -26.37
N GLY A 478 5.55 8.46 -25.29
CA GLY A 478 6.67 9.40 -25.32
C GLY A 478 8.01 8.68 -25.47
N ASN A 479 9.05 9.19 -24.82
CA ASN A 479 10.40 8.61 -24.91
C ASN A 479 10.71 7.67 -23.74
N GLU A 480 9.77 7.48 -22.80
CA GLU A 480 9.92 6.69 -21.58
C GLU A 480 11.05 7.17 -20.66
N ALA A 481 11.49 8.41 -20.85
CA ALA A 481 12.52 9.08 -20.07
C ALA A 481 11.95 10.39 -19.52
N TYR A 482 12.38 10.79 -18.34
CA TYR A 482 11.89 12.02 -17.74
C TYR A 482 12.41 13.25 -18.48
N ASP A 483 11.49 14.06 -19.02
CA ASP A 483 11.79 15.36 -19.62
C ASP A 483 11.42 16.54 -18.69
N LEU A 484 12.09 17.68 -18.86
CA LEU A 484 11.99 18.85 -17.96
C LEU A 484 10.58 19.46 -17.86
N ASN A 485 9.76 19.26 -18.89
CA ASN A 485 8.39 19.75 -18.97
C ASN A 485 7.36 18.76 -18.40
N GLU A 486 7.80 17.60 -17.91
CA GLU A 486 6.94 16.54 -17.43
C GLU A 486 6.65 16.66 -15.94
N ARG A 487 5.48 16.19 -15.54
CA ARG A 487 5.10 16.16 -14.14
C ARG A 487 5.79 14.96 -13.47
N ILE A 488 6.54 15.21 -12.41
CA ILE A 488 7.12 14.18 -11.55
C ILE A 488 6.43 14.15 -10.18
N GLY A 489 6.12 12.95 -9.70
CA GLY A 489 5.49 12.72 -8.41
C GLY A 489 4.02 13.14 -8.33
N ASP A 490 3.34 12.53 -7.38
CA ASP A 490 1.92 12.76 -7.05
C ASP A 490 1.00 12.72 -8.27
N ILE A 491 1.30 11.87 -9.24
CA ILE A 491 0.49 11.71 -10.45
C ILE A 491 -0.78 10.96 -10.04
N VAL A 492 -1.93 11.52 -10.36
CA VAL A 492 -3.20 10.87 -10.04
C VAL A 492 -3.42 9.73 -11.02
N LEU A 493 -3.53 8.51 -10.52
CA LEU A 493 -3.83 7.33 -11.33
C LEU A 493 -5.28 6.89 -11.18
N VAL A 494 -5.83 7.05 -9.97
CA VAL A 494 -7.24 6.78 -9.70
C VAL A 494 -7.83 7.87 -8.83
N ALA A 495 -8.98 8.40 -9.25
CA ALA A 495 -9.73 9.40 -8.53
C ALA A 495 -11.18 8.96 -8.30
N THR A 496 -11.78 9.45 -7.22
CA THR A 496 -13.18 9.19 -6.88
C THR A 496 -13.87 10.45 -6.43
N GLY A 497 -15.20 10.51 -6.55
CA GLY A 497 -15.99 11.61 -6.01
C GLY A 497 -17.49 11.38 -6.12
N HIS A 498 -18.23 12.31 -5.54
CA HIS A 498 -19.69 12.27 -5.47
C HIS A 498 -20.29 13.33 -6.36
N PHE A 499 -21.31 12.96 -7.11
CA PHE A 499 -22.05 13.86 -7.99
C PHE A 499 -23.53 13.63 -7.76
N GLY A 500 -24.20 14.57 -7.08
CA GLY A 500 -25.55 14.38 -6.59
C GLY A 500 -25.59 13.24 -5.56
N LYS A 501 -26.43 12.23 -5.81
CA LYS A 501 -26.55 11.04 -4.95
C LYS A 501 -25.62 9.89 -5.36
N GLY A 502 -25.00 9.96 -6.54
CA GLY A 502 -24.17 8.90 -7.08
C GLY A 502 -22.68 9.15 -6.93
N LYS A 503 -21.90 8.21 -7.48
CA LYS A 503 -20.46 8.11 -7.28
C LYS A 503 -19.76 7.86 -8.60
N VAL A 504 -18.58 8.44 -8.74
CA VAL A 504 -17.72 8.30 -9.91
C VAL A 504 -16.35 7.81 -9.45
N ALA A 505 -15.80 6.84 -10.18
CA ALA A 505 -14.40 6.43 -10.12
C ALA A 505 -13.78 6.52 -11.51
N ILE A 506 -12.59 7.10 -11.60
CA ILE A 506 -11.88 7.33 -12.87
C ILE A 506 -10.48 6.75 -12.72
N PHE A 507 -10.09 5.93 -13.69
CA PHE A 507 -8.84 5.22 -13.74
C PHE A 507 -8.05 5.65 -14.96
N GLY A 508 -6.77 5.92 -14.76
CA GLY A 508 -5.79 6.09 -15.83
C GLY A 508 -5.39 4.78 -16.51
N ASP A 509 -5.77 3.64 -15.94
CA ASP A 509 -5.31 2.32 -16.37
C ASP A 509 -6.43 1.28 -16.35
N THR A 510 -6.31 0.25 -17.19
CA THR A 510 -7.25 -0.89 -17.24
C THR A 510 -6.66 -2.19 -16.70
N THR A 511 -5.36 -2.23 -16.38
CA THR A 511 -4.58 -3.45 -16.17
C THR A 511 -5.12 -4.28 -15.01
N ALA A 512 -5.58 -3.63 -13.94
CA ALA A 512 -6.24 -4.29 -12.80
C ALA A 512 -7.44 -5.18 -13.18
N PHE A 513 -8.07 -4.95 -14.35
CA PHE A 513 -9.28 -5.65 -14.80
C PHE A 513 -9.00 -6.70 -15.89
N GLN A 514 -7.75 -6.86 -16.30
CA GLN A 514 -7.32 -7.83 -17.31
C GLN A 514 -7.21 -9.24 -16.73
N ASN A 515 -7.36 -10.25 -17.59
CA ASN A 515 -7.41 -11.67 -17.24
C ASN A 515 -6.27 -12.08 -16.29
N SER A 516 -5.03 -11.68 -16.55
CA SER A 516 -3.88 -12.10 -15.72
C SER A 516 -3.92 -11.54 -14.30
N LEU A 517 -4.54 -10.38 -14.09
CA LEU A 517 -4.51 -9.66 -12.79
C LEU A 517 -5.80 -9.71 -12.00
N LEU A 518 -6.93 -10.11 -12.61
CA LEU A 518 -8.17 -10.41 -11.87
C LEU A 518 -7.96 -11.28 -10.62
N PRO A 519 -7.07 -12.30 -10.62
CA PRO A 519 -6.81 -13.11 -9.44
C PRO A 519 -6.18 -12.35 -8.27
N GLU A 520 -5.39 -11.31 -8.54
CA GLU A 520 -4.78 -10.44 -7.52
C GLU A 520 -5.72 -9.30 -7.12
N SER A 521 -6.44 -8.73 -8.09
CA SER A 521 -7.22 -7.50 -7.92
C SER A 521 -8.67 -7.70 -7.51
N TRP A 522 -9.12 -8.94 -7.37
CA TRP A 522 -10.54 -9.23 -7.10
C TRP A 522 -11.10 -8.50 -5.86
N ARG A 523 -10.31 -8.32 -4.78
CA ARG A 523 -10.74 -7.58 -3.56
C ARG A 523 -10.96 -6.11 -3.88
N PHE A 524 -10.02 -5.52 -4.61
CA PHE A 524 -10.12 -4.14 -5.06
C PHE A 524 -11.36 -3.95 -5.93
N ILE A 525 -11.58 -4.83 -6.91
CA ILE A 525 -12.75 -4.77 -7.80
C ILE A 525 -14.05 -4.96 -7.02
N ALA A 526 -14.13 -5.95 -6.13
CA ALA A 526 -15.31 -6.20 -5.32
C ALA A 526 -15.68 -4.98 -4.47
N ARG A 527 -14.68 -4.33 -3.86
CA ARG A 527 -14.89 -3.13 -3.07
C ARG A 527 -15.26 -1.94 -3.93
N LEU A 528 -14.61 -1.74 -5.08
CA LEU A 528 -14.97 -0.68 -6.01
C LEU A 528 -16.44 -0.77 -6.42
N ILE A 529 -16.89 -1.95 -6.85
CA ILE A 529 -18.24 -2.18 -7.34
C ILE A 529 -19.28 -2.00 -6.22
N ASN A 530 -19.03 -2.54 -5.03
CA ASN A 530 -19.93 -2.35 -3.88
C ASN A 530 -19.97 -0.89 -3.40
N TRP A 531 -18.84 -0.17 -3.43
CA TRP A 531 -18.80 1.24 -3.09
C TRP A 531 -19.59 2.08 -4.10
N LEU A 532 -19.41 1.85 -5.40
CA LEU A 532 -20.15 2.54 -6.47
C LEU A 532 -21.66 2.27 -6.39
N ALA A 533 -22.05 1.05 -6.06
CA ALA A 533 -23.47 0.68 -5.93
C ALA A 533 -24.14 1.21 -4.65
N SER A 534 -23.37 1.60 -3.64
CA SER A 534 -23.92 2.06 -2.37
C SER A 534 -24.52 3.47 -2.48
N ARG A 535 -25.85 3.57 -2.38
CA ARG A 535 -26.63 4.83 -2.51
C ARG A 535 -26.45 5.82 -1.37
N HIS A 536 -26.04 5.32 -0.21
CA HIS A 536 -25.69 6.14 0.93
C HIS A 536 -24.25 5.85 1.29
N ASP A 537 -23.45 6.89 1.41
CA ASP A 537 -22.31 6.76 2.28
C ASP A 537 -22.85 6.47 3.69
N PRO A 538 -22.23 5.58 4.46
CA PRO A 538 -22.53 5.41 5.88
C PRO A 538 -22.27 6.69 6.72
N LEU A 539 -22.01 7.83 6.08
CA LEU A 539 -21.80 9.15 6.63
C LEU A 539 -22.77 9.54 7.76
N PRO A 540 -24.09 9.23 7.77
CA PRO A 540 -24.95 9.58 8.92
C PRO A 540 -24.59 8.79 10.20
N LEU A 541 -24.33 7.49 10.07
CA LEU A 541 -23.89 6.64 11.17
C LEU A 541 -22.43 6.94 11.55
N ARG A 542 -21.55 7.24 10.60
CA ARG A 542 -20.17 7.65 10.86
C ARG A 542 -20.06 9.04 11.45
N LEU A 543 -20.91 9.98 11.06
CA LEU A 543 -21.06 11.28 11.72
C LEU A 543 -21.60 11.07 13.13
N LEU A 544 -22.50 10.12 13.35
CA LEU A 544 -22.97 9.78 14.70
C LEU A 544 -21.87 9.12 15.54
N GLU A 545 -21.11 8.16 15.00
CA GLU A 545 -19.99 7.48 15.66
C GLU A 545 -18.83 8.43 15.94
N SER A 546 -18.47 9.30 14.98
CA SER A 546 -17.46 10.34 15.18
C SER A 546 -17.95 11.45 16.11
N LYS A 547 -19.24 11.85 16.06
CA LYS A 547 -19.83 12.77 17.03
C LYS A 547 -19.87 12.14 18.42
N LEU A 548 -20.22 10.86 18.56
CA LEU A 548 -20.18 10.14 19.84
C LEU A 548 -18.75 10.00 20.34
N GLY A 549 -17.79 9.70 19.46
CA GLY A 549 -16.37 9.68 19.79
C GLY A 549 -15.89 11.05 20.29
N ILE A 550 -16.24 12.12 19.58
CA ILE A 550 -15.96 13.51 19.97
C ILE A 550 -16.66 13.85 21.29
N ILE A 551 -17.92 13.45 21.50
CA ILE A 551 -18.66 13.70 22.74
C ILE A 551 -18.03 12.96 23.91
N LEU A 552 -17.72 11.67 23.78
CA LEU A 552 -17.06 10.86 24.81
C LEU A 552 -15.68 11.41 25.17
N VAL A 553 -14.99 11.92 24.17
CA VAL A 553 -13.75 12.65 24.32
C VAL A 553 -13.95 13.96 25.07
N LEU A 554 -14.90 14.81 24.66
CA LEU A 554 -15.19 16.08 25.33
C LEU A 554 -15.62 15.85 26.78
N ILE A 555 -16.39 14.79 27.04
CA ILE A 555 -16.73 14.32 28.39
C ILE A 555 -15.46 13.89 29.13
N SER A 556 -14.57 13.12 28.51
CA SER A 556 -13.29 12.71 29.12
C SER A 556 -12.39 13.90 29.43
N LEU A 557 -12.37 14.92 28.57
CA LEU A 557 -11.64 16.17 28.78
C LEU A 557 -12.25 17.02 29.88
N LEU A 558 -13.58 17.09 29.91
CA LEU A 558 -14.33 17.77 30.97
C LEU A 558 -14.11 17.05 32.31
N CYS A 559 -14.15 15.72 32.34
CA CYS A 559 -13.81 14.91 33.52
C CYS A 559 -12.35 15.11 33.93
N LEU A 560 -11.39 15.16 33.00
CA LEU A 560 -10.00 15.47 33.31
C LEU A 560 -9.86 16.90 33.86
N PHE A 561 -10.53 17.88 33.27
CA PHE A 561 -10.50 19.28 33.70
C PHE A 561 -11.14 19.49 35.08
N LEU A 562 -12.25 18.79 35.37
CA LEU A 562 -13.00 18.90 36.61
C LEU A 562 -12.43 18.02 37.73
N LEU A 563 -11.84 16.86 37.43
CA LEU A 563 -11.45 15.84 38.42
C LEU A 563 -9.93 15.68 38.60
N SER A 564 -9.08 16.23 37.71
CA SER A 564 -7.64 15.98 37.80
C SER A 564 -6.85 17.09 38.50
N SER A 565 -6.59 16.87 39.80
CA SER A 565 -5.40 17.41 40.46
C SER A 565 -4.22 16.44 40.38
N SER A 566 -4.43 15.21 39.90
CA SER A 566 -3.45 14.12 39.95
C SER A 566 -2.99 13.67 38.56
N PRO A 567 -1.67 13.51 38.33
CA PRO A 567 -1.13 13.01 37.06
C PRO A 567 -1.51 11.55 36.75
N LYS A 568 -2.01 10.78 37.73
CA LYS A 568 -2.45 9.39 37.55
C LYS A 568 -3.70 9.29 36.66
N THR A 569 -4.62 10.25 36.79
CA THR A 569 -5.87 10.29 36.02
C THR A 569 -5.60 10.51 34.52
N LEU A 570 -4.59 11.32 34.19
CA LEU A 570 -4.17 11.56 32.80
C LEU A 570 -3.58 10.31 32.15
N VAL A 571 -2.74 9.57 32.89
CA VAL A 571 -2.14 8.32 32.39
C VAL A 571 -3.23 7.29 32.11
N LEU A 572 -4.20 7.13 33.02
CA LEU A 572 -5.32 6.20 32.83
C LEU A 572 -6.22 6.61 31.65
N ALA A 573 -6.53 7.89 31.49
CA ALA A 573 -7.31 8.37 30.34
C ALA A 573 -6.58 8.16 29.00
N THR A 574 -5.26 8.38 28.98
CA THR A 574 -4.43 8.15 27.78
C THR A 574 -4.38 6.67 27.44
N LEU A 575 -4.18 5.80 28.43
CA LEU A 575 -4.18 4.35 28.24
C LEU A 575 -5.54 3.83 27.77
N ALA A 576 -6.65 4.33 28.33
CA ALA A 576 -8.00 3.98 27.89
C ALA A 576 -8.25 4.41 26.43
N GLY A 577 -7.82 5.63 26.05
CA GLY A 577 -7.89 6.11 24.67
C GLY A 577 -7.07 5.25 23.70
N LEU A 578 -5.86 4.83 24.10
CA LEU A 578 -4.99 3.95 23.31
C LEU A 578 -5.59 2.53 23.17
N ILE A 579 -6.10 1.94 24.26
CA ILE A 579 -6.75 0.61 24.23
C ILE A 579 -7.99 0.65 23.34
N PHE A 580 -8.82 1.69 23.45
CA PHE A 580 -10.00 1.85 22.62
C PHE A 580 -9.61 2.03 21.14
N HIS A 581 -8.64 2.90 20.84
CA HIS A 581 -8.10 3.08 19.49
C HIS A 581 -7.61 1.75 18.90
N TYR A 582 -6.82 1.00 19.66
CA TYR A 582 -6.32 -0.32 19.27
C TYR A 582 -7.47 -1.32 19.04
N GLY A 583 -8.46 -1.35 19.93
CA GLY A 583 -9.65 -2.19 19.79
C GLY A 583 -10.45 -1.90 18.52
N THR A 584 -10.59 -0.62 18.15
CA THR A 584 -11.26 -0.23 16.89
C THR A 584 -10.44 -0.60 15.65
N GLY A 585 -9.11 -0.51 15.71
CA GLY A 585 -8.22 -0.98 14.65
C GLY A 585 -8.37 -2.48 14.39
N LEU A 586 -8.34 -3.30 15.45
CA LEU A 586 -8.55 -4.75 15.37
C LEU A 586 -9.96 -5.12 14.86
N MET A 587 -10.99 -4.37 15.26
CA MET A 587 -12.35 -4.56 14.73
C MET A 587 -12.43 -4.20 13.23
N SER A 588 -11.74 -3.15 12.80
CA SER A 588 -11.66 -2.77 11.39
C SER A 588 -11.00 -3.86 10.54
N GLU A 589 -9.88 -4.44 11.00
CA GLU A 589 -9.22 -5.56 10.34
C GLU A 589 -10.14 -6.78 10.20
N ARG A 590 -10.92 -7.11 11.25
CA ARG A 590 -11.89 -8.23 11.19
C ARG A 590 -13.03 -8.00 10.20
N ILE A 591 -13.42 -6.76 9.95
CA ILE A 591 -14.51 -6.40 9.02
C ILE A 591 -13.98 -6.33 7.57
N GLN A 592 -12.66 -6.30 7.35
CA GLN A 592 -12.05 -6.09 6.03
C GLN A 592 -11.99 -7.31 5.10
N GLN A 593 -12.63 -8.42 5.45
CA GLN A 593 -12.59 -9.63 4.64
C GLN A 593 -13.37 -9.45 3.33
N GLY A 594 -12.67 -9.63 2.20
CA GLY A 594 -13.33 -9.73 0.91
C GLY A 594 -14.23 -10.96 0.91
N GLN A 595 -15.42 -10.86 0.33
CA GLN A 595 -16.30 -12.01 0.16
C GLN A 595 -16.42 -12.29 -1.34
N TRP A 596 -15.96 -13.47 -1.76
CA TRP A 596 -16.44 -14.09 -3.00
C TRP A 596 -17.57 -15.07 -2.66
N GLN A 597 -18.41 -15.34 -3.65
CA GLN A 597 -19.38 -16.41 -3.59
C GLN A 597 -18.68 -17.74 -3.86
N ASN A 598 -19.06 -18.79 -3.12
CA ASN A 598 -18.57 -20.14 -3.38
C ASN A 598 -19.21 -20.66 -4.69
N VAL A 599 -18.63 -20.26 -5.81
CA VAL A 599 -18.99 -20.76 -7.13
C VAL A 599 -18.16 -22.01 -7.44
N PRO A 600 -18.73 -23.05 -8.09
CA PRO A 600 -18.01 -24.30 -8.36
C PRO A 600 -16.68 -24.13 -9.10
N GLU A 601 -16.56 -23.08 -9.90
CA GLU A 601 -15.39 -22.77 -10.72
C GLU A 601 -14.28 -22.03 -9.95
N ALA A 602 -14.55 -21.53 -8.75
CA ALA A 602 -13.56 -20.79 -7.97
C ALA A 602 -12.41 -21.72 -7.54
N VAL A 603 -11.19 -21.17 -7.53
CA VAL A 603 -9.97 -21.84 -7.08
C VAL A 603 -9.22 -20.86 -6.18
N ALA A 604 -8.97 -21.22 -4.93
CA ALA A 604 -8.13 -20.41 -4.06
C ALA A 604 -6.66 -20.75 -4.32
N ILE A 605 -5.81 -19.73 -4.42
CA ILE A 605 -4.34 -19.88 -4.53
C ILE A 605 -3.73 -19.22 -3.30
N ASP A 606 -3.08 -20.04 -2.48
CA ASP A 606 -2.52 -19.63 -1.20
C ASP A 606 -1.28 -18.75 -1.38
N LEU A 607 -1.33 -17.54 -0.83
CA LEU A 607 -0.20 -16.63 -0.60
C LEU A 607 0.00 -16.33 0.90
N CYS A 608 -0.69 -17.07 1.78
CA CYS A 608 -0.75 -16.78 3.21
C CYS A 608 0.49 -17.28 3.97
N HIS A 609 1.24 -18.22 3.39
CA HIS A 609 2.32 -18.89 4.10
C HIS A 609 3.69 -18.40 3.66
N ALA A 610 3.78 -17.09 3.33
CA ALA A 610 4.97 -16.43 2.80
C ALA A 610 5.62 -17.22 1.65
N ASN A 611 4.78 -17.68 0.74
CA ASN A 611 5.13 -18.59 -0.33
C ASN A 611 6.30 -18.05 -1.18
N ASP A 612 7.22 -18.90 -1.68
CA ASP A 612 8.31 -18.48 -2.59
C ASP A 612 7.80 -18.17 -4.00
N VAL A 613 6.94 -17.16 -4.09
CA VAL A 613 6.37 -16.67 -5.34
C VAL A 613 6.62 -15.17 -5.44
N SER A 614 6.96 -14.72 -6.64
CA SER A 614 7.06 -13.30 -6.91
C SER A 614 5.68 -12.80 -7.27
N VAL A 615 5.35 -11.63 -6.74
CA VAL A 615 4.15 -10.93 -7.15
C VAL A 615 4.42 -10.12 -8.45
N ALA A 616 5.66 -10.00 -8.94
CA ALA A 616 5.95 -9.23 -10.15
C ALA A 616 5.57 -10.00 -11.44
N ARG A 617 4.81 -9.34 -12.34
CA ARG A 617 4.15 -9.94 -13.54
C ARG A 617 5.13 -10.61 -14.51
N ILE A 618 6.28 -9.99 -14.74
CA ILE A 618 7.29 -10.46 -15.70
C ILE A 618 8.27 -11.43 -15.03
N SER A 619 8.21 -11.58 -13.71
CA SER A 619 9.11 -12.47 -12.99
C SER A 619 8.85 -13.91 -13.40
N GLY A 620 9.92 -14.65 -13.66
CA GLY A 620 9.84 -16.10 -13.81
C GLY A 620 9.34 -16.82 -12.56
N LYS A 621 9.28 -16.14 -11.40
CA LYS A 621 8.68 -16.63 -10.16
C LYS A 621 7.21 -16.21 -9.97
N GLY A 622 6.60 -15.51 -10.94
CA GLY A 622 5.19 -15.13 -10.90
C GLY A 622 4.24 -16.33 -11.03
N THR A 623 2.95 -16.11 -10.77
CA THR A 623 1.90 -17.16 -10.81
C THR A 623 0.89 -16.97 -11.96
N ASP A 624 1.06 -15.94 -12.78
CA ASP A 624 0.18 -15.63 -13.92
C ASP A 624 0.00 -16.81 -14.88
N GLY A 625 1.05 -17.58 -15.15
CA GLY A 625 0.98 -18.75 -16.01
C GLY A 625 0.06 -19.82 -15.44
N LEU A 626 0.09 -20.04 -14.12
CA LEU A 626 -0.85 -20.93 -13.45
C LEU A 626 -2.28 -20.38 -13.54
N THR A 627 -2.48 -19.10 -13.23
CA THR A 627 -3.81 -18.50 -13.20
C THR A 627 -4.46 -18.49 -14.59
N ILE A 628 -3.74 -18.08 -15.63
CA ILE A 628 -4.23 -18.05 -17.01
C ILE A 628 -4.58 -19.48 -17.49
N ASN A 629 -3.75 -20.48 -17.17
CA ASN A 629 -4.08 -21.85 -17.55
C ASN A 629 -5.29 -22.42 -16.80
N LEU A 630 -5.52 -22.03 -15.54
CA LEU A 630 -6.77 -22.34 -14.84
C LEU A 630 -7.97 -21.68 -15.55
N MET A 631 -7.84 -20.43 -15.97
CA MET A 631 -8.89 -19.72 -16.72
C MET A 631 -9.20 -20.37 -18.06
N ARG A 632 -8.21 -20.89 -18.80
CA ARG A 632 -8.42 -21.66 -20.04
C ARG A 632 -9.30 -22.91 -19.82
N ARG A 633 -9.38 -23.42 -18.60
CA ARG A 633 -10.24 -24.56 -18.21
C ARG A 633 -11.54 -24.14 -17.56
N GLY A 634 -11.86 -22.85 -17.61
CA GLY A 634 -13.09 -22.32 -17.07
C GLY A 634 -13.05 -22.09 -15.56
N PHE A 635 -11.91 -22.21 -14.89
CA PHE A 635 -11.79 -21.88 -13.47
C PHE A 635 -11.63 -20.37 -13.23
N LEU A 636 -11.89 -19.95 -11.99
CA LEU A 636 -11.75 -18.58 -11.51
C LEU A 636 -10.73 -18.56 -10.34
N PRO A 637 -9.44 -18.35 -10.63
CA PRO A 637 -8.42 -18.28 -9.58
C PRO A 637 -8.52 -17.01 -8.72
N PHE A 638 -8.42 -17.15 -7.41
CA PHE A 638 -8.38 -16.05 -6.45
C PHE A 638 -7.11 -16.20 -5.62
N LEU A 639 -6.23 -15.20 -5.67
CA LEU A 639 -5.06 -15.16 -4.78
C LEU A 639 -5.51 -14.67 -3.41
N THR A 640 -5.08 -15.39 -2.38
CA THR A 640 -5.55 -15.22 -1.01
C THR A 640 -4.38 -14.95 -0.06
N ARG A 641 -4.50 -13.95 0.82
CA ARG A 641 -3.45 -13.56 1.79
C ARG A 641 -3.87 -13.80 3.23
N GLU A 642 -2.90 -13.71 4.17
CA GLU A 642 -2.83 -14.23 5.57
C GLU A 642 -4.12 -14.27 6.44
N ASN A 643 -5.19 -13.58 6.06
CA ASN A 643 -6.47 -13.53 6.79
C ASN A 643 -7.66 -14.20 6.08
N GLU A 644 -7.50 -14.72 4.86
CA GLU A 644 -8.63 -15.14 4.02
C GLU A 644 -8.77 -16.67 3.84
N THR A 645 -7.67 -17.42 3.76
CA THR A 645 -7.75 -18.89 3.60
C THR A 645 -8.15 -19.62 4.86
N VAL A 646 -7.86 -19.05 6.03
CA VAL A 646 -7.89 -19.85 7.25
C VAL A 646 -9.27 -19.91 7.88
N ARG A 647 -10.13 -18.87 7.82
CA ARG A 647 -11.47 -18.97 8.46
C ARG A 647 -12.60 -18.15 7.84
N PRO A 648 -13.80 -18.77 7.66
CA PRO A 648 -14.13 -20.19 7.83
C PRO A 648 -13.91 -20.96 6.51
N LEU A 649 -13.25 -22.12 6.56
CA LEU A 649 -13.06 -23.04 5.42
C LEU A 649 -14.36 -23.46 4.72
N GLN A 650 -15.52 -23.28 5.38
CA GLN A 650 -16.85 -23.39 4.78
C GLN A 650 -17.08 -22.44 3.60
N LYS A 651 -16.27 -21.38 3.49
CA LYS A 651 -16.27 -20.42 2.38
C LYS A 651 -15.19 -20.68 1.36
N LEU A 652 -14.29 -21.65 1.59
CA LEU A 652 -13.32 -21.99 0.57
C LEU A 652 -14.05 -22.51 -0.66
N PRO A 653 -13.57 -22.17 -1.86
CA PRO A 653 -13.94 -22.89 -3.05
C PRO A 653 -13.66 -24.39 -2.88
N ASN A 654 -14.32 -25.23 -3.69
CA ASN A 654 -14.07 -26.68 -3.70
C ASN A 654 -12.65 -27.07 -4.18
N ARG A 655 -11.77 -26.09 -4.46
CA ARG A 655 -10.44 -26.23 -5.05
C ARG A 655 -9.44 -25.28 -4.42
N LEU A 656 -8.28 -25.80 -4.03
CA LEU A 656 -7.20 -25.03 -3.40
C LEU A 656 -5.83 -25.38 -4.01
N VAL A 657 -5.02 -24.38 -4.27
CA VAL A 657 -3.62 -24.53 -4.70
C VAL A 657 -2.70 -23.97 -3.62
N LEU A 658 -1.73 -24.77 -3.19
CA LEU A 658 -0.66 -24.40 -2.27
C LEU A 658 0.67 -24.47 -3.00
N ILE A 659 1.42 -23.37 -3.00
CA ILE A 659 2.72 -23.27 -3.68
C ILE A 659 3.78 -22.94 -2.65
N GLU A 660 4.72 -23.84 -2.40
CA GLU A 660 5.97 -23.58 -1.66
C GLU A 660 5.82 -22.73 -0.38
N PRO A 661 5.08 -23.20 0.64
CA PRO A 661 4.91 -22.46 1.89
C PRO A 661 6.26 -22.33 2.62
N LEU A 662 6.65 -21.11 2.97
CA LEU A 662 7.86 -20.82 3.76
C LEU A 662 7.58 -20.64 5.26
N LYS A 663 6.29 -20.52 5.64
CA LYS A 663 5.85 -20.50 7.04
C LYS A 663 5.17 -21.81 7.41
N PRO A 664 5.48 -22.40 8.59
CA PRO A 664 4.82 -23.60 9.05
C PRO A 664 3.30 -23.44 9.15
N MET A 665 2.57 -24.39 8.59
CA MET A 665 1.11 -24.43 8.72
C MET A 665 0.71 -24.89 10.12
N LYS A 666 -0.22 -24.14 10.74
CA LYS A 666 -0.76 -24.47 12.08
C LYS A 666 -1.53 -25.79 12.03
N LYS A 667 -1.39 -26.61 13.07
CA LYS A 667 -2.02 -27.94 13.16
C LYS A 667 -3.54 -27.88 13.08
N GLU A 668 -4.13 -26.83 13.66
CA GLU A 668 -5.58 -26.60 13.61
C GLU A 668 -6.01 -26.40 12.15
N THR A 669 -5.34 -25.51 11.42
CA THR A 669 -5.59 -25.26 9.99
C THR A 669 -5.41 -26.51 9.14
N THR A 670 -4.34 -27.28 9.35
CA THR A 670 -4.10 -28.50 8.55
C THR A 670 -5.12 -29.59 8.84
N SER A 671 -5.56 -29.73 10.09
CA SER A 671 -6.61 -30.68 10.47
C SER A 671 -7.95 -30.33 9.80
N GLU A 672 -8.31 -29.05 9.81
CA GLU A 672 -9.52 -28.58 9.15
C GLU A 672 -9.42 -28.74 7.61
N LEU A 673 -8.24 -28.52 6.99
CA LEU A 673 -8.00 -28.77 5.56
C LEU A 673 -8.11 -30.25 5.18
N ILE A 674 -7.60 -31.16 6.03
CA ILE A 674 -7.73 -32.60 5.84
C ILE A 674 -9.22 -33.00 5.91
N GLN A 675 -9.97 -32.47 6.88
CA GLN A 675 -11.41 -32.69 6.96
C GLN A 675 -12.15 -32.17 5.71
N TRP A 676 -11.77 -30.99 5.22
CA TRP A 676 -12.31 -30.41 3.99
C TRP A 676 -12.00 -31.29 2.77
N LEU A 677 -10.78 -31.85 2.65
CA LEU A 677 -10.44 -32.85 1.63
C LEU A 677 -11.34 -34.08 1.74
N HIS A 678 -11.47 -34.68 2.92
CA HIS A 678 -12.37 -35.82 3.14
C HIS A 678 -13.81 -35.55 2.68
N SER A 679 -14.27 -34.30 2.86
CA SER A 679 -15.62 -33.88 2.49
C SER A 679 -15.86 -33.75 0.97
N GLY A 680 -14.81 -33.74 0.15
CA GLY A 680 -14.90 -33.59 -1.31
C GLY A 680 -14.02 -32.48 -1.91
N GLY A 681 -13.22 -31.79 -1.09
CA GLY A 681 -12.28 -30.77 -1.55
C GLY A 681 -11.21 -31.35 -2.49
N LYS A 682 -10.68 -30.50 -3.38
CA LYS A 682 -9.57 -30.85 -4.29
C LYS A 682 -8.37 -29.92 -4.08
N MET A 683 -7.18 -30.48 -3.89
CA MET A 683 -5.98 -29.69 -3.54
C MET A 683 -4.75 -30.04 -4.38
N MET A 684 -3.98 -29.03 -4.76
CA MET A 684 -2.77 -29.11 -5.57
C MET A 684 -1.70 -28.53 -4.68
N VAL A 685 -0.66 -29.31 -4.42
CA VAL A 685 0.41 -28.90 -3.53
C VAL A 685 1.69 -28.99 -4.34
N PHE A 686 2.40 -27.88 -4.44
CA PHE A 686 3.70 -27.79 -5.09
C PHE A 686 4.75 -27.49 -4.02
N VAL A 687 5.65 -28.42 -3.73
CA VAL A 687 6.57 -28.31 -2.59
C VAL A 687 7.95 -28.90 -2.88
N SER A 688 8.98 -28.21 -2.41
CA SER A 688 10.34 -28.73 -2.21
C SER A 688 10.46 -29.46 -0.86
N PRO A 689 11.63 -30.04 -0.51
CA PRO A 689 11.91 -30.51 0.85
C PRO A 689 11.76 -29.40 1.90
N GLU A 690 12.20 -28.18 1.60
CA GLU A 690 12.08 -27.02 2.50
C GLU A 690 10.61 -26.63 2.71
N GLY A 691 9.83 -26.58 1.62
CA GLY A 691 8.38 -26.34 1.67
C GLY A 691 7.63 -27.48 2.37
N TRP A 692 8.09 -28.73 2.24
CA TRP A 692 7.52 -29.89 2.90
C TRP A 692 7.62 -29.78 4.43
N GLU A 693 8.74 -29.32 4.99
CA GLU A 693 8.86 -29.12 6.44
C GLU A 693 7.79 -28.17 6.98
N ASN A 694 7.40 -27.17 6.20
CA ASN A 694 6.33 -26.23 6.54
C ASN A 694 4.92 -26.80 6.30
N ALA A 695 4.78 -27.73 5.36
CA ALA A 695 3.53 -28.40 5.02
C ALA A 695 3.37 -29.79 5.66
N LYS A 696 4.31 -30.26 6.50
CA LYS A 696 4.32 -31.65 7.00
C LYS A 696 3.09 -32.01 7.82
N ASN A 697 2.56 -31.05 8.59
CA ASN A 697 1.32 -31.23 9.36
C ASN A 697 0.08 -31.50 8.46
N LEU A 698 0.18 -31.19 7.15
CA LEU A 698 -0.84 -31.49 6.14
C LEU A 698 -0.51 -32.78 5.36
N LEU A 699 0.74 -32.94 4.91
CA LEU A 699 1.12 -34.02 3.99
C LEU A 699 1.46 -35.34 4.68
N GLN A 700 2.12 -35.30 5.84
CA GLN A 700 2.54 -36.49 6.57
C GLN A 700 1.35 -37.36 7.02
N PRO A 701 0.25 -36.81 7.58
CA PRO A 701 -0.94 -37.61 7.90
C PRO A 701 -1.58 -38.30 6.71
N LEU A 702 -1.33 -37.78 5.49
CA LEU A 702 -1.81 -38.36 4.24
C LEU A 702 -0.83 -39.38 3.66
N GLY A 703 0.29 -39.69 4.34
CA GLY A 703 1.29 -40.65 3.86
C GLY A 703 2.13 -40.16 2.69
N LEU A 704 2.31 -38.84 2.55
CA LEU A 704 3.05 -38.20 1.46
C LEU A 704 4.29 -37.48 1.98
N PHE A 705 5.46 -37.81 1.42
CA PHE A 705 6.76 -37.28 1.85
C PHE A 705 7.54 -36.77 0.63
N VAL A 706 8.18 -35.61 0.79
CA VAL A 706 9.16 -35.09 -0.16
C VAL A 706 10.54 -35.38 0.42
N GLU A 707 11.30 -36.25 -0.23
CA GLU A 707 12.64 -36.59 0.21
C GLU A 707 13.64 -35.55 -0.28
N PRO A 708 14.71 -35.25 0.48
CA PRO A 708 15.77 -34.33 0.08
C PRO A 708 16.73 -34.94 -0.96
N VAL A 709 16.18 -35.68 -1.93
CA VAL A 709 16.91 -36.29 -3.05
C VAL A 709 16.61 -35.47 -4.30
N PRO A 710 17.54 -34.59 -4.74
CA PRO A 710 17.34 -33.77 -5.91
C PRO A 710 17.39 -34.62 -7.17
N LEU A 711 16.37 -34.52 -8.02
CA LEU A 711 16.32 -35.16 -9.33
C LEU A 711 16.67 -34.18 -10.46
N GLY A 712 16.72 -32.88 -10.16
CA GLY A 712 17.13 -31.81 -11.06
C GLY A 712 16.15 -31.52 -12.21
N PRO A 713 16.49 -30.59 -13.12
CA PRO A 713 15.67 -30.25 -14.29
C PRO A 713 15.58 -31.40 -15.30
N GLY A 714 14.54 -31.40 -16.13
CA GLY A 714 14.42 -32.32 -17.27
C GLY A 714 13.02 -32.91 -17.43
N ARG A 715 12.86 -33.81 -18.40
CA ARG A 715 11.59 -34.47 -18.67
C ARG A 715 11.32 -35.59 -17.67
N ALA A 716 10.05 -35.85 -17.36
CA ALA A 716 9.67 -37.10 -16.72
C ALA A 716 9.98 -38.29 -17.66
N GLU A 717 10.37 -39.43 -17.10
CA GLU A 717 10.71 -40.64 -17.85
C GLU A 717 9.50 -41.56 -18.03
N LYS A 718 8.63 -41.60 -17.02
CA LYS A 718 7.39 -42.37 -17.02
C LYS A 718 6.24 -41.47 -16.64
N VAL A 719 5.13 -41.59 -17.36
CA VAL A 719 3.89 -40.87 -17.08
C VAL A 719 2.72 -41.84 -17.15
N SER A 720 1.74 -41.69 -16.26
CA SER A 720 0.61 -42.59 -16.17
C SER A 720 -0.44 -42.34 -17.26
N GLY A 721 -0.83 -43.41 -17.94
CA GLY A 721 -1.85 -43.36 -19.00
C GLY A 721 -1.42 -42.51 -20.19
N GLN A 722 -2.34 -41.75 -20.75
CA GLN A 722 -2.09 -40.86 -21.90
C GLN A 722 -1.82 -39.41 -21.46
N LEU A 723 -1.15 -39.21 -20.33
CA LEU A 723 -0.75 -37.86 -19.93
C LEU A 723 0.49 -37.43 -20.74
N PRO A 724 0.59 -36.17 -21.19
CA PRO A 724 1.80 -35.64 -21.82
C PRO A 724 3.03 -35.76 -20.91
N ILE A 725 4.23 -35.69 -21.46
CA ILE A 725 5.46 -35.72 -20.67
C ILE A 725 5.77 -34.29 -20.17
N PRO A 726 5.69 -34.00 -18.86
CA PRO A 726 6.05 -32.68 -18.35
C PRO A 726 7.56 -32.47 -18.35
N TYR A 727 7.96 -31.21 -18.49
CA TYR A 727 9.30 -30.71 -18.22
C TYR A 727 9.36 -30.09 -16.83
N LEU A 728 10.34 -30.50 -16.05
CA LEU A 728 10.55 -30.12 -14.66
C LEU A 728 11.71 -29.13 -14.59
N SER A 729 11.55 -28.14 -13.73
CA SER A 729 12.57 -27.11 -13.47
C SER A 729 13.51 -27.57 -12.35
N ASN A 730 12.98 -28.14 -11.27
CA ASN A 730 13.79 -28.64 -10.16
C ASN A 730 13.01 -29.66 -9.31
N ALA A 731 12.92 -30.90 -9.80
CA ALA A 731 12.14 -31.94 -9.13
C ALA A 731 12.91 -32.65 -8.00
N TRP A 732 12.16 -33.14 -7.01
CA TRP A 732 12.64 -33.91 -5.87
C TRP A 732 11.95 -35.27 -5.77
N ALA A 733 12.56 -36.26 -5.12
CA ALA A 733 11.93 -37.57 -4.96
C ALA A 733 10.72 -37.51 -4.00
N LEU A 734 9.63 -38.22 -4.35
CA LEU A 734 8.51 -38.45 -3.45
C LEU A 734 8.52 -39.87 -2.90
N LYS A 735 8.23 -39.99 -1.61
CA LYS A 735 7.99 -41.27 -0.94
C LYS A 735 6.53 -41.40 -0.52
N LEU A 736 5.95 -42.55 -0.83
CA LEU A 736 4.55 -42.90 -0.60
C LEU A 736 4.46 -43.96 0.49
N LEU A 737 3.66 -43.73 1.53
CA LEU A 737 3.43 -44.70 2.59
C LEU A 737 2.07 -45.43 2.48
N SER A 738 1.26 -45.11 1.48
CA SER A 738 -0.04 -45.73 1.26
C SER A 738 -0.15 -46.24 -0.17
N ASP A 739 -0.61 -47.48 -0.30
CA ASP A 739 -0.83 -48.15 -1.59
C ASP A 739 -1.98 -47.51 -2.40
N GLY A 740 -2.80 -46.68 -1.77
CA GLY A 740 -3.88 -45.93 -2.45
C GLY A 740 -3.40 -44.74 -3.28
N HIS A 741 -2.11 -44.39 -3.20
CA HIS A 741 -1.54 -43.24 -3.91
C HIS A 741 -1.01 -43.66 -5.27
N LYS A 742 -1.37 -42.92 -6.32
CA LYS A 742 -0.99 -43.25 -7.69
C LYS A 742 0.06 -42.26 -8.22
N PRO A 743 1.28 -42.72 -8.58
CA PRO A 743 2.23 -41.88 -9.30
C PRO A 743 1.68 -41.55 -10.70
N LEU A 744 1.64 -40.26 -11.01
CA LEU A 744 1.25 -39.74 -12.32
C LEU A 744 2.46 -39.47 -13.20
N ALA A 745 3.60 -39.09 -12.62
CA ALA A 745 4.88 -38.94 -13.32
C ALA A 745 6.03 -39.38 -12.42
N SER A 746 7.09 -39.92 -13.04
CA SER A 746 8.30 -40.40 -12.37
C SER A 746 9.58 -40.03 -13.14
N LYS A 747 10.68 -39.88 -12.42
CA LYS A 747 12.03 -39.62 -12.95
C LYS A 747 13.06 -40.40 -12.13
N TYR A 748 13.98 -41.10 -12.79
CA TYR A 748 14.97 -42.00 -12.17
C TYR A 748 14.36 -43.05 -11.24
N GLY A 749 13.16 -43.53 -11.60
CA GLY A 749 12.39 -44.48 -10.78
C GLY A 749 11.64 -43.86 -9.58
N PHE A 750 11.85 -42.58 -9.26
CA PHE A 750 11.16 -41.90 -8.18
C PHE A 750 9.88 -41.20 -8.66
N PRO A 751 8.75 -41.29 -7.93
CA PRO A 751 7.59 -40.45 -8.18
C PRO A 751 7.90 -38.97 -7.98
N ILE A 752 7.31 -38.12 -8.81
CA ILE A 752 7.48 -36.64 -8.77
C ILE A 752 6.15 -35.89 -8.86
N VAL A 753 5.13 -36.55 -9.43
CA VAL A 753 3.74 -36.09 -9.40
C VAL A 753 2.87 -37.25 -8.96
N VAL A 754 2.07 -37.05 -7.93
CA VAL A 754 1.25 -38.10 -7.31
C VAL A 754 -0.16 -37.61 -7.11
N VAL A 755 -1.15 -38.47 -7.35
CA VAL A 755 -2.53 -38.24 -6.93
C VAL A 755 -2.87 -39.15 -5.75
N ALA A 756 -3.37 -38.55 -4.68
CA ALA A 756 -3.86 -39.21 -3.47
C ALA A 756 -5.38 -39.01 -3.36
N SER A 757 -6.10 -40.09 -3.08
CA SER A 757 -7.53 -40.03 -2.78
C SER A 757 -7.73 -39.87 -1.27
N VAL A 758 -8.46 -38.84 -0.84
CA VAL A 758 -8.65 -38.52 0.58
C VAL A 758 -10.15 -38.41 0.85
N GLY A 759 -10.76 -39.49 1.34
CA GLY A 759 -12.21 -39.59 1.46
C GLY A 759 -12.89 -39.39 0.09
N ARG A 760 -13.76 -38.38 -0.02
CA ARG A 760 -14.39 -38.00 -1.31
C ARG A 760 -13.57 -37.01 -2.14
N GLY A 761 -12.51 -36.44 -1.55
CA GLY A 761 -11.65 -35.46 -2.18
C GLY A 761 -10.42 -36.06 -2.84
N LYS A 762 -9.60 -35.18 -3.42
CA LYS A 762 -8.35 -35.55 -4.11
C LYS A 762 -7.25 -34.54 -3.80
N LEU A 763 -6.03 -35.04 -3.65
CA LEU A 763 -4.83 -34.22 -3.56
C LEU A 763 -3.88 -34.60 -4.70
N ILE A 764 -3.35 -33.59 -5.41
CA ILE A 764 -2.29 -33.76 -6.40
C ILE A 764 -1.03 -33.09 -5.85
N LEU A 765 0.01 -33.88 -5.62
CA LEU A 765 1.29 -33.42 -5.09
C LEU A 765 2.32 -33.35 -6.21
N PHE A 766 2.99 -32.21 -6.35
CA PHE A 766 4.16 -31.97 -7.17
C PHE A 766 5.37 -31.73 -6.27
N SER A 767 6.45 -32.47 -6.51
CA SER A 767 7.74 -32.23 -5.87
C SER A 767 8.63 -31.25 -6.66
N ASP A 768 8.02 -30.34 -7.42
CA ASP A 768 8.71 -29.26 -8.13
C ASP A 768 7.88 -27.98 -7.97
N PRO A 769 8.20 -27.12 -6.97
CA PRO A 769 7.45 -25.88 -6.75
C PRO A 769 7.55 -24.90 -7.90
N GLN A 770 8.69 -24.91 -8.62
CA GLN A 770 8.90 -24.00 -9.74
C GLN A 770 8.00 -24.35 -10.93
N TRP A 771 7.45 -25.56 -10.97
CA TRP A 771 6.53 -25.99 -12.02
C TRP A 771 5.25 -25.14 -12.06
N ALA A 772 4.78 -24.65 -10.90
CA ALA A 772 3.60 -23.78 -10.81
C ALA A 772 3.85 -22.32 -11.24
N LEU A 773 5.11 -21.95 -11.55
CA LEU A 773 5.50 -20.56 -11.80
C LEU A 773 5.58 -20.22 -13.29
N ASN A 774 5.59 -18.93 -13.60
CA ASN A 774 5.61 -18.39 -14.97
C ASN A 774 6.72 -19.00 -15.85
N ARG A 775 7.90 -19.27 -15.27
CA ARG A 775 9.03 -19.89 -15.99
C ARG A 775 8.75 -21.29 -16.52
N SER A 776 7.84 -22.03 -15.90
CA SER A 776 7.58 -23.43 -16.21
C SER A 776 6.31 -23.63 -17.03
N LEU A 777 5.33 -22.72 -16.93
CA LEU A 777 4.08 -22.79 -17.67
C LEU A 777 4.07 -21.79 -18.82
N GLU A 778 3.86 -20.52 -18.50
CA GLU A 778 3.94 -19.42 -19.43
C GLU A 778 4.19 -18.11 -18.67
N SER A 779 4.89 -17.21 -19.33
CA SER A 779 5.07 -15.81 -18.96
C SER A 779 4.54 -14.94 -20.10
N PHE A 780 4.69 -13.62 -19.95
CA PHE A 780 4.28 -12.67 -20.98
C PHE A 780 4.98 -12.91 -22.34
N TYR A 781 6.23 -13.37 -22.33
CA TYR A 781 7.07 -13.52 -23.53
C TYR A 781 7.42 -14.97 -23.89
N GLN A 782 7.25 -15.92 -22.97
CA GLN A 782 7.70 -17.30 -23.14
C GLN A 782 6.62 -18.27 -22.69
N HIS A 783 6.58 -19.47 -23.26
CA HIS A 783 5.69 -20.52 -22.82
C HIS A 783 6.31 -21.90 -23.03
N ASN A 784 5.88 -22.86 -22.20
CA ASN A 784 6.23 -24.26 -22.33
C ASN A 784 4.97 -25.06 -22.65
N GLU A 785 4.77 -25.30 -23.94
CA GLU A 785 3.57 -25.98 -24.42
C GLU A 785 3.40 -27.39 -23.84
N ALA A 786 4.50 -28.15 -23.66
CA ALA A 786 4.43 -29.49 -23.08
C ALA A 786 3.85 -29.46 -21.65
N ASN A 787 4.28 -28.48 -20.84
CA ASN A 787 3.75 -28.30 -19.50
C ASN A 787 2.30 -27.80 -19.49
N VAL A 788 1.94 -26.89 -20.40
CA VAL A 788 0.54 -26.46 -20.56
C VAL A 788 -0.37 -27.62 -20.95
N GLN A 789 0.04 -28.47 -21.88
CA GLN A 789 -0.73 -29.67 -22.27
C GLN A 789 -0.80 -30.70 -21.14
N PHE A 790 0.29 -30.90 -20.40
CA PHE A 790 0.27 -31.74 -19.20
C PHE A 790 -0.74 -31.23 -18.18
N PHE A 791 -0.70 -29.92 -17.89
CA PHE A 791 -1.62 -29.30 -16.93
C PHE A 791 -3.08 -29.42 -17.38
N LYS A 792 -3.36 -29.20 -18.67
CA LYS A 792 -4.66 -29.43 -19.28
C LYS A 792 -5.17 -30.85 -18.99
N ALA A 793 -4.37 -31.85 -19.33
CA ALA A 793 -4.76 -33.25 -19.20
C ALA A 793 -4.93 -33.65 -17.73
N LEU A 794 -4.09 -33.10 -16.84
CA LEU A 794 -4.19 -33.28 -15.40
C LEU A 794 -5.52 -32.74 -14.85
N LEU A 795 -5.85 -31.48 -15.20
CA LEU A 795 -7.07 -30.82 -14.74
C LEU A 795 -8.32 -31.56 -15.20
N GLN A 796 -8.35 -32.05 -16.45
CA GLN A 796 -9.50 -32.76 -17.01
C GLN A 796 -9.74 -34.13 -16.36
N ARG A 797 -8.69 -34.83 -15.96
CA ARG A 797 -8.80 -36.23 -15.49
C ARG A 797 -8.91 -36.35 -13.97
N PHE A 798 -8.22 -35.46 -13.24
CA PHE A 798 -8.01 -35.66 -11.81
C PHE A 798 -8.56 -34.53 -10.94
N TRP A 799 -8.91 -33.38 -11.52
CA TRP A 799 -9.30 -32.16 -10.81
C TRP A 799 -10.70 -31.66 -11.20
#